data_AF-A0A1H6DGF7-F1
#
_entry.id   AF-A0A1H6DGF7-F1
#
_cell.length_a   1.000
_cell.length_b   1.000
_cell.length_c   1.000
_cell.angle_alpha   90.00
_cell.angle_beta   90.00
_cell.angle_gamma   90.00
#
_symmetry.space_group_name_H-M   'P 1'
#
loop_
_entity.id
_entity.type
_entity.pdbx_description
1 polymer ?
#
loop_
_entity_poly.entity_id
_entity_poly.type
_entity_poly.pdbx_seq_one_letter_code
_entity_poly.pdbx_strand_id
1 'polypeptide(L)'
;MSNPLLEQHLLPPFSRILPEHVEPAIDELLARNRSRIAQLTQDTEARDWDSLIGVLDQLNDELSQAWSPVSHLNSVMNSDELREAYNACLPKLSQYYTEMGQNQALYEAYKALAESDAYAGLSQAQKTVIDHALRDFRLSGIALPEAEQKRYAELQQRLSELTTKFSENVLDATQGWYKQVTDEAQLKGLPDHAVSAAKEAAEERELEGWVFTLDFPPYYAIMTHAEDRGLREEMYRAYSTRASDQGPTAGQWDNSAVMSEIMDLRVELAKLLGFDSYADYSLATKMAQSPEQVVGFIEDLAAKSRGMAERELGELKAFALETDGLDELCAWDMTYYGEKLKLARFDISQQALRPYFPLPKVLDGLFAVAGRLFDVEFEQIEAFDSWHPDARLYRLSRDGEEIAYCYLDPFARAKKRGGAWMADAQIRRRLPDGSLQLPVAYLVCNFTPASKGQPALLTHDEVTTLFHEFGHGLHHMLTRMECPDVSGINGVAWDAVELPSQFLENWCWEPQALALISGHFETGEPLPQEMLDKMLAAKHFQSGMMMLRQLEFSLFDFRLHHQYEPGKTDIQAVLDGVRQEVSVFQPPRENRFQHGFSHIFAGGYAAGYYSYKWAEVLSADAFSRFEEEGIFNPETGQSFRESILEQGGSREPMELFIAFRGREPSVDALLRHSGIE
;
A
#
# COMPACT_ATOMS: atom_id res chain seq x y z
N MET A 1 24.85 17.76 -22.00
CA MET A 1 24.00 18.38 -20.97
C MET A 1 24.24 17.61 -19.68
N SER A 2 24.16 18.24 -18.50
CA SER A 2 24.24 17.52 -17.23
C SER A 2 23.02 16.59 -17.08
N ASN A 3 23.25 15.39 -16.54
CA ASN A 3 22.16 14.45 -16.25
C ASN A 3 21.37 14.99 -15.04
N PRO A 4 20.06 15.26 -15.15
CA PRO A 4 19.28 15.87 -14.08
C PRO A 4 19.19 15.00 -12.81
N LEU A 5 19.36 13.68 -12.93
CA LEU A 5 19.36 12.74 -11.81
C LEU A 5 20.65 12.78 -10.97
N LEU A 6 21.69 13.48 -11.44
CA LEU A 6 22.95 13.68 -10.72
C LEU A 6 23.06 15.06 -10.07
N GLU A 7 22.04 15.90 -10.26
CA GLU A 7 21.94 17.24 -9.69
C GLU A 7 21.14 17.19 -8.38
N GLN A 8 21.43 18.07 -7.43
CA GLN A 8 20.63 18.22 -6.21
C GLN A 8 19.43 19.13 -6.47
N HIS A 9 18.25 18.67 -6.06
CA HIS A 9 17.00 19.44 -6.16
C HIS A 9 16.24 19.36 -4.85
N LEU A 10 15.47 20.41 -4.53
CA LEU A 10 14.52 20.35 -3.40
C LEU A 10 13.35 19.40 -3.72
N LEU A 11 12.93 19.38 -4.99
CA LEU A 11 11.84 18.58 -5.51
C LEU A 11 12.28 17.95 -6.84
N PRO A 12 11.84 16.73 -7.18
CA PRO A 12 12.31 16.04 -8.39
C PRO A 12 12.00 16.79 -9.69
N PRO A 13 12.95 16.86 -10.65
CA PRO A 13 12.79 17.61 -11.90
C PRO A 13 12.09 16.77 -12.98
N PHE A 14 10.84 16.37 -12.74
CA PHE A 14 10.12 15.38 -13.56
C PHE A 14 10.14 15.64 -15.08
N SER A 15 9.94 16.89 -15.53
CA SER A 15 9.95 17.24 -16.95
C SER A 15 11.31 17.03 -17.65
N ARG A 16 12.39 16.92 -16.87
CA ARG A 16 13.77 16.73 -17.38
C ARG A 16 14.21 15.27 -17.35
N ILE A 17 13.52 14.39 -16.63
CA ILE A 17 13.88 12.98 -16.52
C ILE A 17 13.45 12.26 -17.80
N LEU A 18 14.43 11.73 -18.53
CA LEU A 18 14.21 10.98 -19.77
C LEU A 18 14.76 9.55 -19.59
N PRO A 19 14.21 8.54 -20.28
CA PRO A 19 14.69 7.16 -20.16
C PRO A 19 16.22 7.02 -20.34
N GLU A 20 16.82 7.75 -21.29
CA GLU A 20 18.27 7.72 -21.53
C GLU A 20 19.13 8.30 -20.39
N HIS A 21 18.52 9.02 -19.43
CA HIS A 21 19.23 9.54 -18.26
C HIS A 21 19.36 8.49 -17.15
N VAL A 22 18.46 7.51 -17.09
CA VAL A 22 18.27 6.63 -15.94
C VAL A 22 19.50 5.75 -15.72
N GLU A 23 19.80 4.87 -16.67
CA GLU A 23 20.89 3.90 -16.52
C GLU A 23 22.27 4.56 -16.30
N PRO A 24 22.67 5.61 -17.06
CA PRO A 24 23.94 6.29 -16.82
C PRO A 24 24.05 6.96 -15.44
N ALA A 25 22.95 7.53 -14.91
CA ALA A 25 22.97 8.14 -13.59
C ALA A 25 23.17 7.08 -12.49
N ILE A 26 22.41 5.99 -12.58
CA ILE A 26 22.51 4.91 -11.61
C ILE A 26 23.90 4.26 -11.65
N ASP A 27 24.46 4.01 -12.83
CA ASP A 27 25.84 3.48 -12.96
C ASP A 27 26.88 4.38 -12.28
N GLU A 28 26.79 5.69 -12.50
CA GLU A 28 27.72 6.66 -11.89
C GLU A 28 27.59 6.69 -10.36
N LEU A 29 26.36 6.76 -9.84
CA LEU A 29 26.08 6.80 -8.41
C LEU A 29 26.56 5.52 -7.72
N LEU A 30 26.26 4.35 -8.28
CA LEU A 30 26.68 3.07 -7.73
C LEU A 30 28.22 2.93 -7.74
N ALA A 31 28.90 3.37 -8.80
CA ALA A 31 30.36 3.36 -8.86
C ALA A 31 30.98 4.31 -7.83
N ARG A 32 30.42 5.52 -7.68
CA ARG A 32 30.85 6.51 -6.69
C ARG A 32 30.67 5.98 -5.26
N ASN A 33 29.51 5.41 -4.96
CA ASN A 33 29.19 4.86 -3.64
C ASN A 33 30.17 3.75 -3.27
N ARG A 34 30.40 2.77 -4.16
CA ARG A 34 31.39 1.70 -3.93
C ARG A 34 32.79 2.24 -3.63
N SER A 35 33.26 3.20 -4.44
CA SER A 35 34.57 3.82 -4.24
C SER A 35 34.67 4.54 -2.89
N ARG A 36 33.63 5.29 -2.52
CA ARG A 36 33.62 6.04 -1.26
C ARG A 36 33.54 5.12 -0.04
N ILE A 37 32.73 4.06 -0.10
CA ILE A 37 32.59 3.08 0.98
C ILE A 37 33.89 2.28 1.15
N ALA A 38 34.59 1.94 0.06
CA ALA A 38 35.89 1.30 0.12
C ALA A 38 36.95 2.19 0.81
N GLN A 39 36.92 3.50 0.58
CA GLN A 39 37.79 4.44 1.29
C GLN A 39 37.40 4.56 2.77
N LEU A 40 36.10 4.68 3.05
CA LEU A 40 35.56 4.86 4.39
C LEU A 40 35.87 3.67 5.31
N THR A 41 35.75 2.46 4.79
CA THR A 41 36.01 1.23 5.56
C THR A 41 37.50 0.97 5.84
N GLN A 42 38.42 1.58 5.07
CA GLN A 42 39.86 1.54 5.31
C GLN A 42 40.33 2.53 6.39
N ASP A 43 39.57 3.59 6.63
CA ASP A 43 39.87 4.57 7.66
C ASP A 43 39.42 4.04 9.03
N THR A 44 40.37 3.56 9.82
CA THR A 44 40.08 3.02 11.17
C THR A 44 39.94 4.11 12.23
N GLU A 45 40.32 5.35 11.94
CA GLU A 45 40.21 6.49 12.87
C GLU A 45 38.85 7.20 12.74
N ALA A 46 38.20 7.12 11.57
CA ALA A 46 36.90 7.71 11.25
C ALA A 46 35.71 6.75 11.48
N ARG A 47 35.50 6.32 12.74
CA ARG A 47 34.44 5.36 13.12
C ARG A 47 33.50 5.89 14.20
N ASP A 48 33.06 7.13 14.03
CA ASP A 48 31.97 7.71 14.82
C ASP A 48 30.71 7.91 13.95
N TRP A 49 29.64 8.43 14.56
CA TRP A 49 28.37 8.65 13.86
C TRP A 49 28.53 9.51 12.60
N ASP A 50 29.17 10.67 12.72
CA ASP A 50 29.23 11.65 11.63
C ASP A 50 30.16 11.18 10.51
N SER A 51 31.30 10.59 10.87
CA SER A 51 32.32 10.18 9.91
C SER A 51 32.00 8.85 9.21
N LEU A 52 31.23 7.96 9.82
CA LEU A 52 30.78 6.70 9.23
C LEU A 52 29.33 6.79 8.73
N ILE A 53 28.37 6.91 9.65
CA ILE A 53 26.93 6.82 9.34
C ILE A 53 26.48 8.03 8.52
N GLY A 54 26.88 9.24 8.92
CA GLY A 54 26.53 10.46 8.18
C GLY A 54 27.03 10.46 6.72
N VAL A 55 28.19 9.84 6.45
CA VAL A 55 28.71 9.67 5.08
C VAL A 55 27.90 8.63 4.31
N LEU A 56 27.55 7.50 4.93
CA LEU A 56 26.71 6.46 4.30
C LEU A 56 25.31 6.99 3.98
N ASP A 57 24.72 7.74 4.90
CA ASP A 57 23.44 8.41 4.73
C ASP A 57 23.48 9.35 3.51
N GLN A 58 24.54 10.14 3.33
CA GLN A 58 24.71 11.00 2.16
C GLN A 58 24.74 10.22 0.85
N LEU A 59 25.48 9.12 0.80
CA LEU A 59 25.58 8.29 -0.41
C LEU A 59 24.26 7.59 -0.75
N ASN A 60 23.52 7.15 0.27
CA ASN A 60 22.22 6.51 0.08
C ASN A 60 21.15 7.52 -0.36
N ASP A 61 21.14 8.71 0.23
CA ASP A 61 20.23 9.79 -0.15
C ASP A 61 20.45 10.25 -1.60
N GLU A 62 21.70 10.40 -2.06
CA GLU A 62 22.01 10.74 -3.45
C GLU A 62 21.50 9.67 -4.44
N LEU A 63 21.61 8.39 -4.07
CA LEU A 63 21.05 7.30 -4.87
C LEU A 63 19.52 7.32 -4.87
N SER A 64 18.90 7.58 -3.70
CA SER A 64 17.45 7.65 -3.55
C SER A 64 16.85 8.83 -4.32
N GLN A 65 17.46 10.03 -4.25
CA GLN A 65 17.01 11.20 -5.01
C GLN A 65 17.05 10.98 -6.54
N ALA A 66 17.91 10.09 -7.03
CA ALA A 66 17.92 9.68 -8.43
C ALA A 66 16.89 8.59 -8.73
N TRP A 67 16.79 7.57 -7.87
CA TRP A 67 15.98 6.38 -8.15
C TRP A 67 14.49 6.53 -7.82
N SER A 68 14.14 7.22 -6.74
CA SER A 68 12.75 7.40 -6.30
C SER A 68 11.87 8.04 -7.39
N PRO A 69 12.29 9.14 -8.06
CA PRO A 69 11.52 9.73 -9.15
C PRO A 69 11.36 8.81 -10.37
N VAL A 70 12.39 8.00 -10.69
CA VAL A 70 12.34 7.02 -11.79
C VAL A 70 11.36 5.91 -11.48
N SER A 71 11.43 5.34 -10.26
CA SER A 71 10.51 4.31 -9.78
C SER A 71 9.06 4.81 -9.74
N HIS A 72 8.89 6.07 -9.32
CA HIS A 72 7.60 6.76 -9.34
C HIS A 72 7.06 6.86 -10.78
N LEU A 73 7.83 7.43 -11.71
CA LEU A 73 7.43 7.55 -13.12
C LEU A 73 7.11 6.18 -13.74
N ASN A 74 7.87 5.13 -13.43
CA ASN A 74 7.59 3.78 -13.91
C ASN A 74 6.22 3.26 -13.43
N SER A 75 5.77 3.71 -12.25
CA SER A 75 4.49 3.32 -11.64
C SER A 75 3.32 4.18 -12.12
N VAL A 76 3.54 5.45 -12.50
CA VAL A 76 2.45 6.40 -12.80
C VAL A 76 2.40 6.91 -14.25
N MET A 77 3.47 6.71 -15.01
CA MET A 77 3.67 7.15 -16.40
C MET A 77 4.47 6.10 -17.20
N ASN A 78 4.14 4.79 -17.04
CA ASN A 78 4.88 3.70 -17.65
C ASN A 78 4.97 3.84 -19.19
N SER A 79 6.11 3.53 -19.79
CA SER A 79 6.28 3.40 -21.25
C SER A 79 7.26 2.26 -21.54
N ASP A 80 7.32 1.80 -22.79
CA ASP A 80 8.26 0.72 -23.16
C ASP A 80 9.71 1.15 -22.92
N GLU A 81 10.05 2.39 -23.28
CA GLU A 81 11.39 2.96 -23.11
C GLU A 81 11.74 3.17 -21.63
N LEU A 82 10.80 3.68 -20.83
CA LEU A 82 11.01 3.86 -19.39
C LEU A 82 11.12 2.50 -18.68
N ARG A 83 10.29 1.53 -19.07
CA ARG A 83 10.31 0.17 -18.54
C ARG A 83 11.64 -0.51 -18.86
N GLU A 84 12.15 -0.37 -20.07
CA GLU A 84 13.47 -0.88 -20.47
C GLU A 84 14.58 -0.28 -19.60
N ALA A 85 14.61 1.05 -19.45
CA ALA A 85 15.61 1.75 -18.65
C ALA A 85 15.53 1.39 -17.15
N TYR A 86 14.31 1.30 -16.60
CA TYR A 86 14.06 0.86 -15.23
C TYR A 86 14.57 -0.58 -15.01
N ASN A 87 14.20 -1.50 -15.91
CA ASN A 87 14.59 -2.91 -15.82
C ASN A 87 16.10 -3.13 -15.98
N ALA A 88 16.79 -2.30 -16.77
CA ALA A 88 18.25 -2.34 -16.86
C ALA A 88 18.95 -1.98 -15.54
N CYS A 89 18.30 -1.18 -14.68
CA CYS A 89 18.86 -0.76 -13.39
C CYS A 89 18.58 -1.73 -12.25
N LEU A 90 17.48 -2.49 -12.29
CA LEU A 90 17.08 -3.37 -11.19
C LEU A 90 18.16 -4.38 -10.77
N PRO A 91 18.79 -5.15 -11.69
CA PRO A 91 19.85 -6.09 -11.31
C PRO A 91 21.05 -5.37 -10.67
N LYS A 92 21.37 -4.16 -11.14
CA LYS A 92 22.50 -3.36 -10.65
C LYS A 92 22.27 -2.88 -9.22
N LEU A 93 21.05 -2.42 -8.94
CA LEU A 93 20.62 -1.99 -7.60
C LEU A 93 20.57 -3.19 -6.65
N SER A 94 19.94 -4.30 -7.08
CA SER A 94 19.88 -5.55 -6.29
C SER A 94 21.28 -6.07 -5.94
N GLN A 95 22.18 -6.08 -6.92
CA GLN A 95 23.59 -6.43 -6.72
C GLN A 95 24.26 -5.46 -5.73
N TYR A 96 24.09 -4.15 -5.90
CA TYR A 96 24.68 -3.16 -5.00
C TYR A 96 24.21 -3.33 -3.54
N TYR A 97 22.90 -3.47 -3.30
CA TYR A 97 22.39 -3.65 -1.93
C TYR A 97 22.85 -4.98 -1.33
N THR A 98 22.95 -6.04 -2.14
CA THR A 98 23.54 -7.30 -1.69
C THR A 98 25.02 -7.14 -1.32
N GLU A 99 25.80 -6.45 -2.15
CA GLU A 99 27.21 -6.14 -1.86
C GLU A 99 27.33 -5.34 -0.57
N MET A 100 26.43 -4.38 -0.30
CA MET A 100 26.44 -3.60 0.94
C MET A 100 26.09 -4.47 2.15
N GLY A 101 25.04 -5.28 2.08
CA GLY A 101 24.63 -6.20 3.14
C GLY A 101 25.63 -7.34 3.41
N GLN A 102 26.51 -7.64 2.45
CA GLN A 102 27.58 -8.64 2.58
C GLN A 102 28.98 -8.00 2.70
N ASN A 103 29.07 -6.68 2.91
CA ASN A 103 30.34 -6.01 3.07
C ASN A 103 30.92 -6.23 4.48
N GLN A 104 31.89 -7.14 4.59
CA GLN A 104 32.54 -7.50 5.85
C GLN A 104 33.19 -6.30 6.55
N ALA A 105 33.86 -5.42 5.81
CA ALA A 105 34.55 -4.27 6.40
C ALA A 105 33.55 -3.23 6.93
N LEU A 106 32.41 -3.07 6.25
CA LEU A 106 31.31 -2.23 6.72
C LEU A 106 30.65 -2.82 7.97
N TYR A 107 30.35 -4.13 7.96
CA TYR A 107 29.83 -4.84 9.13
C TYR A 107 30.73 -4.68 10.36
N GLU A 108 32.04 -4.84 10.18
CA GLU A 108 33.03 -4.63 11.25
C GLU A 108 33.08 -3.19 11.74
N ALA A 109 32.87 -2.19 10.86
CA ALA A 109 32.81 -0.80 11.24
C ALA A 109 31.56 -0.49 12.09
N TYR A 110 30.37 -0.98 11.68
CA TYR A 110 29.14 -0.87 12.48
C TYR A 110 29.28 -1.56 13.83
N LYS A 111 29.84 -2.78 13.84
CA LYS A 111 30.07 -3.54 15.07
C LYS A 111 31.04 -2.82 16.01
N ALA A 112 32.15 -2.30 15.49
CA ALA A 112 33.11 -1.54 16.28
C ALA A 112 32.48 -0.26 16.86
N LEU A 113 31.64 0.44 16.09
CA LEU A 113 30.89 1.59 16.59
C LEU A 113 29.93 1.16 17.72
N ALA A 114 29.16 0.08 17.54
CA ALA A 114 28.24 -0.45 18.55
C ALA A 114 28.94 -0.87 19.85
N GLU A 115 30.17 -1.38 19.76
CA GLU A 115 30.99 -1.81 20.90
C GLU A 115 31.83 -0.66 21.52
N SER A 116 31.77 0.56 20.96
CA SER A 116 32.57 1.70 21.41
C SER A 116 31.94 2.47 22.57
N ASP A 117 32.77 3.22 23.32
CA ASP A 117 32.28 4.15 24.34
C ASP A 117 31.39 5.26 23.74
N ALA A 118 31.60 5.62 22.46
CA ALA A 118 30.81 6.63 21.77
C ALA A 118 29.34 6.22 21.60
N TYR A 119 29.07 4.91 21.44
CA TYR A 119 27.71 4.38 21.33
C TYR A 119 26.84 4.76 22.53
N ALA A 120 27.41 4.76 23.74
CA ALA A 120 26.69 5.13 24.95
C ALA A 120 26.10 6.55 24.88
N GLY A 121 26.81 7.47 24.23
CA GLY A 121 26.43 8.87 24.03
C GLY A 121 25.47 9.12 22.86
N LEU A 122 25.22 8.12 22.01
CA LEU A 122 24.27 8.25 20.90
C LEU A 122 22.83 8.36 21.40
N SER A 123 22.02 9.11 20.66
CA SER A 123 20.57 9.19 20.86
C SER A 123 19.89 7.84 20.60
N GLN A 124 18.65 7.67 21.07
CA GLN A 124 17.88 6.45 20.86
C GLN A 124 17.76 6.10 19.36
N ALA A 125 17.41 7.06 18.51
CA ALA A 125 17.28 6.85 17.07
C ALA A 125 18.58 6.36 16.45
N GLN A 126 19.71 6.97 16.81
CA GLN A 126 21.03 6.58 16.32
C GLN A 126 21.42 5.16 16.75
N LYS A 127 21.11 4.77 17.99
CA LYS A 127 21.31 3.39 18.47
C LYS A 127 20.47 2.40 17.67
N THR A 128 19.20 2.71 17.46
CA THR A 128 18.28 1.88 16.69
C THR A 128 18.74 1.70 15.24
N VAL A 129 19.27 2.75 14.58
CA VAL A 129 19.88 2.62 13.24
C VAL A 129 21.02 1.59 13.22
N ILE A 130 21.92 1.67 14.20
CA ILE A 130 23.06 0.74 14.29
C ILE A 130 22.58 -0.69 14.57
N ASP A 131 21.63 -0.85 15.47
CA ASP A 131 21.09 -2.16 15.86
C ASP A 131 20.33 -2.81 14.70
N HIS A 132 19.51 -2.04 13.97
CA HIS A 132 18.85 -2.48 12.74
C HIS A 132 19.86 -2.84 11.65
N ALA A 133 20.87 -2.01 11.39
CA ALA A 133 21.92 -2.33 10.43
C ALA A 133 22.61 -3.66 10.77
N LEU A 134 22.99 -3.87 12.04
CA LEU A 134 23.61 -5.12 12.49
C LEU A 134 22.69 -6.35 12.35
N ARG A 135 21.38 -6.19 12.59
CA ARG A 135 20.38 -7.23 12.29
C ARG A 135 20.34 -7.51 10.78
N ASP A 136 20.27 -6.46 9.97
CA ASP A 136 20.08 -6.56 8.52
C ASP A 136 21.32 -7.11 7.80
N PHE A 137 22.52 -6.86 8.33
CA PHE A 137 23.75 -7.57 7.92
C PHE A 137 23.62 -9.09 8.12
N ARG A 138 23.09 -9.54 9.26
CA ARG A 138 22.86 -10.97 9.51
C ARG A 138 21.80 -11.55 8.58
N LEU A 139 20.71 -10.82 8.36
CA LEU A 139 19.65 -11.20 7.41
C LEU A 139 20.14 -11.16 5.95
N SER A 140 21.20 -10.42 5.65
CA SER A 140 21.90 -10.42 4.37
C SER A 140 22.90 -11.57 4.20
N GLY A 141 23.01 -12.43 5.22
CA GLY A 141 23.91 -13.58 5.20
C GLY A 141 25.39 -13.23 5.41
N ILE A 142 25.73 -12.10 6.05
CA ILE A 142 27.14 -11.72 6.28
C ILE A 142 27.95 -12.80 7.00
N ALA A 143 27.30 -13.58 7.85
CA ALA A 143 27.93 -14.64 8.64
C ALA A 143 28.08 -15.97 7.86
N LEU A 144 27.51 -16.06 6.65
CA LEU A 144 27.58 -17.26 5.83
C LEU A 144 28.99 -17.45 5.24
N PRO A 145 29.40 -18.70 4.94
CA PRO A 145 30.57 -18.97 4.12
C PRO A 145 30.49 -18.29 2.74
N GLU A 146 31.63 -17.98 2.13
CA GLU A 146 31.71 -17.27 0.83
C GLU A 146 30.84 -17.91 -0.28
N ALA A 147 30.82 -19.23 -0.36
CA ALA A 147 29.99 -19.95 -1.34
C ALA A 147 28.48 -19.74 -1.12
N GLU A 148 28.06 -19.65 0.14
CA GLU A 148 26.67 -19.43 0.54
C GLU A 148 26.28 -17.95 0.41
N GLN A 149 27.19 -17.02 0.68
CA GLN A 149 26.99 -15.59 0.38
C GLN A 149 26.75 -15.37 -1.12
N LYS A 150 27.55 -16.01 -1.98
CA LYS A 150 27.33 -15.97 -3.43
C LYS A 150 25.97 -16.53 -3.81
N ARG A 151 25.55 -17.64 -3.20
CA ARG A 151 24.22 -18.21 -3.46
C ARG A 151 23.11 -17.26 -3.01
N TYR A 152 23.23 -16.64 -1.84
CA TYR A 152 22.29 -15.60 -1.38
C TYR A 152 22.15 -14.48 -2.42
N ALA A 153 23.25 -14.01 -2.99
CA ALA A 153 23.22 -12.95 -4.00
C ALA A 153 22.49 -13.38 -5.28
N GLU A 154 22.74 -14.60 -5.76
CA GLU A 154 22.02 -15.17 -6.91
C GLU A 154 20.51 -15.29 -6.63
N LEU A 155 20.13 -15.69 -5.41
CA LEU A 155 18.73 -15.80 -4.99
C LEU A 155 18.05 -14.42 -4.97
N GLN A 156 18.68 -13.42 -4.35
CA GLN A 156 18.13 -12.05 -4.26
C GLN A 156 17.95 -11.41 -5.63
N GLN A 157 18.94 -11.54 -6.51
CA GLN A 157 18.86 -11.04 -7.88
C GLN A 157 17.67 -11.69 -8.62
N ARG A 158 17.57 -13.02 -8.55
CA ARG A 158 16.50 -13.75 -9.24
C ARG A 158 15.11 -13.43 -8.69
N LEU A 159 14.98 -13.29 -7.36
CA LEU A 159 13.75 -12.84 -6.73
C LEU A 159 13.34 -11.45 -7.22
N SER A 160 14.28 -10.51 -7.32
CA SER A 160 14.02 -9.16 -7.85
C SER A 160 13.55 -9.16 -9.30
N GLU A 161 14.12 -10.03 -10.15
CA GLU A 161 13.68 -10.17 -11.55
C GLU A 161 12.25 -10.73 -11.62
N LEU A 162 11.94 -11.75 -10.81
CA LEU A 162 10.64 -12.43 -10.82
C LEU A 162 9.52 -11.57 -10.26
N THR A 163 9.77 -10.78 -9.20
CA THR A 163 8.76 -9.88 -8.61
C THR A 163 8.39 -8.77 -9.58
N THR A 164 9.37 -8.20 -10.30
CA THR A 164 9.11 -7.25 -11.40
C THR A 164 8.30 -7.92 -12.50
N LYS A 165 8.74 -9.09 -12.97
CA LYS A 165 8.02 -9.84 -14.02
C LYS A 165 6.57 -10.14 -13.63
N PHE A 166 6.32 -10.51 -12.38
CA PHE A 166 4.97 -10.73 -11.86
C PHE A 166 4.10 -9.47 -12.02
N SER A 167 4.59 -8.31 -11.58
CA SER A 167 3.83 -7.05 -11.66
C SER A 167 3.59 -6.58 -13.09
N GLU A 168 4.58 -6.72 -13.98
CA GLU A 168 4.44 -6.44 -15.41
C GLU A 168 3.37 -7.33 -16.03
N ASN A 169 3.40 -8.64 -15.75
CA ASN A 169 2.39 -9.57 -16.25
C ASN A 169 0.97 -9.20 -15.79
N VAL A 170 0.81 -8.72 -14.54
CA VAL A 170 -0.49 -8.24 -14.04
C VAL A 170 -0.94 -6.98 -14.76
N LEU A 171 -0.04 -6.01 -14.97
CA LEU A 171 -0.33 -4.78 -15.68
C LEU A 171 -0.72 -5.07 -17.15
N ASP A 172 0.09 -5.87 -17.84
CA ASP A 172 -0.13 -6.25 -19.23
C ASP A 172 -1.42 -7.07 -19.38
N ALA A 173 -1.73 -7.99 -18.46
CA ALA A 173 -3.00 -8.73 -18.48
C ALA A 173 -4.22 -7.84 -18.21
N THR A 174 -4.06 -6.77 -17.44
CA THR A 174 -5.12 -5.79 -17.17
C THR A 174 -5.39 -4.92 -18.39
N GLN A 175 -4.33 -4.48 -19.07
CA GLN A 175 -4.41 -3.61 -20.25
C GLN A 175 -4.69 -4.38 -21.56
N GLY A 176 -4.34 -5.66 -21.60
CA GLY A 176 -4.43 -6.53 -22.78
C GLY A 176 -5.82 -7.09 -23.06
N TRP A 177 -6.80 -6.85 -22.19
CA TRP A 177 -8.18 -7.26 -22.38
C TRP A 177 -9.13 -6.07 -22.21
N TYR A 178 -10.17 -6.03 -23.04
CA TYR A 178 -11.27 -5.09 -22.90
C TYR A 178 -12.56 -5.71 -23.44
N LYS A 179 -13.71 -5.20 -22.96
CA LYS A 179 -15.03 -5.52 -23.48
C LYS A 179 -15.56 -4.35 -24.30
N GLN A 180 -15.68 -4.55 -25.61
CA GLN A 180 -16.45 -3.65 -26.47
C GLN A 180 -17.93 -4.02 -26.38
N VAL A 181 -18.76 -3.03 -26.07
CA VAL A 181 -20.23 -3.12 -26.08
C VAL A 181 -20.74 -2.21 -27.19
N THR A 182 -21.56 -2.73 -28.10
CA THR A 182 -22.21 -1.96 -29.17
C THR A 182 -23.73 -1.92 -29.03
N ASP A 183 -24.30 -2.82 -28.23
CA ASP A 183 -25.72 -2.82 -27.88
C ASP A 183 -25.94 -2.05 -26.58
N GLU A 184 -26.59 -0.89 -26.69
CA GLU A 184 -26.91 -0.02 -25.56
C GLU A 184 -27.75 -0.72 -24.48
N ALA A 185 -28.52 -1.75 -24.83
CA ALA A 185 -29.32 -2.50 -23.86
C ALA A 185 -28.46 -3.19 -22.78
N GLN A 186 -27.21 -3.55 -23.08
CA GLN A 186 -26.28 -4.16 -22.13
C GLN A 186 -25.74 -3.17 -21.09
N LEU A 187 -25.92 -1.86 -21.31
CA LEU A 187 -25.48 -0.82 -20.38
C LEU A 187 -26.48 -0.54 -19.26
N LYS A 188 -27.65 -1.18 -19.30
CA LYS A 188 -28.73 -0.93 -18.36
C LYS A 188 -28.27 -1.13 -16.91
N GLY A 189 -28.57 -0.15 -16.07
CA GLY A 189 -28.20 -0.11 -14.66
C GLY A 189 -26.88 0.60 -14.38
N LEU A 190 -25.98 0.73 -15.37
CA LEU A 190 -24.70 1.41 -15.17
C LEU A 190 -24.90 2.91 -14.91
N PRO A 191 -24.10 3.50 -14.00
CA PRO A 191 -24.11 4.94 -13.80
C PRO A 191 -23.63 5.72 -15.03
N ASP A 192 -24.20 6.91 -15.26
CA ASP A 192 -23.89 7.76 -16.42
C ASP A 192 -22.40 8.08 -16.57
N HIS A 193 -21.69 8.29 -15.45
CA HIS A 193 -20.24 8.56 -15.48
C HIS A 193 -19.44 7.34 -15.98
N ALA A 194 -19.85 6.11 -15.63
CA ALA A 194 -19.19 4.89 -16.08
C ALA A 194 -19.45 4.67 -17.57
N VAL A 195 -20.68 4.94 -18.03
CA VAL A 195 -21.04 4.90 -19.46
C VAL A 195 -20.25 5.95 -20.25
N SER A 196 -20.12 7.17 -19.72
CA SER A 196 -19.36 8.25 -20.37
C SER A 196 -17.87 7.93 -20.45
N ALA A 197 -17.26 7.45 -19.36
CA ALA A 197 -15.86 7.03 -19.35
C ALA A 197 -15.60 5.87 -20.33
N ALA A 198 -16.52 4.89 -20.39
CA ALA A 198 -16.40 3.80 -21.36
C ALA A 198 -16.55 4.28 -22.81
N LYS A 199 -17.30 5.36 -23.04
CA LYS A 199 -17.42 5.99 -24.36
C LYS A 199 -16.11 6.65 -24.78
N GLU A 200 -15.51 7.45 -23.89
CA GLU A 200 -14.21 8.08 -24.10
C GLU A 200 -13.12 7.03 -24.34
N ALA A 201 -13.11 5.95 -23.55
CA ALA A 201 -12.17 4.83 -23.72
C ALA A 201 -12.32 4.12 -25.09
N ALA A 202 -13.53 4.10 -25.67
CA ALA A 202 -13.76 3.60 -27.03
C ALA A 202 -13.22 4.56 -28.09
N GLU A 203 -13.43 5.87 -27.92
CA GLU A 203 -12.90 6.92 -28.80
C GLU A 203 -11.37 6.92 -28.84
N GLU A 204 -10.71 6.81 -27.68
CA GLU A 204 -9.25 6.69 -27.55
C GLU A 204 -8.68 5.46 -28.28
N ARG A 205 -9.48 4.39 -28.39
CA ARG A 205 -9.12 3.14 -29.08
C ARG A 205 -9.58 3.09 -30.52
N GLU A 206 -10.19 4.16 -31.02
CA GLU A 206 -10.79 4.22 -32.36
C GLU A 206 -11.84 3.12 -32.60
N LEU A 207 -12.61 2.77 -31.56
CA LEU A 207 -13.66 1.76 -31.58
C LEU A 207 -15.06 2.37 -31.47
N GLU A 208 -16.06 1.68 -32.05
CA GLU A 208 -17.47 2.05 -31.90
C GLU A 208 -18.04 1.60 -30.53
N GLY A 209 -19.14 2.22 -30.11
CA GLY A 209 -19.83 1.85 -28.87
C GLY A 209 -19.11 2.32 -27.61
N TRP A 210 -18.91 1.40 -26.66
CA TRP A 210 -18.31 1.62 -25.34
C TRP A 210 -17.26 0.54 -25.05
N VAL A 211 -16.20 0.90 -24.34
CA VAL A 211 -15.12 0.00 -23.96
C VAL A 211 -14.94 -0.01 -22.43
N PHE A 212 -15.06 -1.20 -21.84
CA PHE A 212 -14.75 -1.44 -20.44
C PHE A 212 -13.44 -2.22 -20.31
N THR A 213 -12.53 -1.74 -19.47
CA THR A 213 -11.23 -2.38 -19.19
C THR A 213 -11.27 -3.14 -17.86
N LEU A 214 -10.18 -3.83 -17.52
CA LEU A 214 -10.01 -4.48 -16.21
C LEU A 214 -9.41 -3.55 -15.13
N ASP A 215 -9.23 -2.27 -15.44
CA ASP A 215 -8.95 -1.28 -14.42
C ASP A 215 -10.07 -1.30 -13.37
N PHE A 216 -9.74 -1.04 -12.11
CA PHE A 216 -10.67 -1.28 -11.02
C PHE A 216 -11.98 -0.48 -11.14
N PRO A 217 -12.00 0.83 -11.46
CA PRO A 217 -13.24 1.59 -11.52
C PRO A 217 -14.23 1.07 -12.59
N PRO A 218 -13.83 0.83 -13.86
CA PRO A 218 -14.73 0.21 -14.85
C PRO A 218 -15.22 -1.19 -14.44
N TYR A 219 -14.31 -2.05 -13.95
CA TYR A 219 -14.66 -3.38 -13.48
C TYR A 219 -15.71 -3.33 -12.35
N TYR A 220 -15.45 -2.53 -11.33
CA TYR A 220 -16.31 -2.42 -10.16
C TYR A 220 -17.68 -1.83 -10.49
N ALA A 221 -17.75 -0.85 -11.41
CA ALA A 221 -19.02 -0.32 -11.89
C ALA A 221 -19.90 -1.39 -12.54
N ILE A 222 -19.32 -2.29 -13.36
CA ILE A 222 -20.04 -3.41 -13.95
C ILE A 222 -20.51 -4.38 -12.87
N MET A 223 -19.61 -4.81 -11.98
CA MET A 223 -19.95 -5.81 -10.96
C MET A 223 -21.03 -5.32 -9.99
N THR A 224 -21.09 -4.01 -9.74
CA THR A 224 -22.03 -3.40 -8.80
C THR A 224 -23.37 -3.09 -9.44
N HIS A 225 -23.40 -2.65 -10.71
CA HIS A 225 -24.58 -1.99 -11.27
C HIS A 225 -25.15 -2.60 -12.56
N ALA A 226 -24.36 -3.34 -13.35
CA ALA A 226 -24.86 -3.87 -14.63
C ALA A 226 -26.02 -4.85 -14.38
N GLU A 227 -27.20 -4.59 -14.98
CA GLU A 227 -28.33 -5.53 -14.91
C GLU A 227 -28.07 -6.79 -15.75
N ASP A 228 -27.29 -6.66 -16.83
CA ASP A 228 -26.88 -7.80 -17.66
C ASP A 228 -25.94 -8.73 -16.88
N ARG A 229 -26.51 -9.87 -16.44
CA ARG A 229 -25.76 -10.91 -15.70
C ARG A 229 -24.64 -11.54 -16.53
N GLY A 230 -24.81 -11.65 -17.85
CA GLY A 230 -23.79 -12.17 -18.75
C GLY A 230 -22.59 -11.24 -18.85
N LEU A 231 -22.83 -9.92 -18.91
CA LEU A 231 -21.77 -8.92 -18.85
C LEU A 231 -21.00 -8.97 -17.52
N ARG A 232 -21.70 -9.13 -16.39
CA ARG A 232 -21.04 -9.33 -15.08
C ARG A 232 -20.20 -10.62 -15.05
N GLU A 233 -20.73 -11.72 -15.58
CA GLU A 233 -20.00 -12.99 -15.64
C GLU A 233 -18.72 -12.88 -16.48
N GLU A 234 -18.80 -12.27 -17.66
CA GLU A 234 -17.66 -12.10 -18.55
C GLU A 234 -16.56 -11.22 -17.92
N MET A 235 -16.94 -10.08 -17.34
CA MET A 235 -16.01 -9.19 -16.64
C MET A 235 -15.37 -9.86 -15.42
N TYR A 236 -16.16 -10.57 -14.60
CA TYR A 236 -15.65 -11.32 -13.44
C TYR A 236 -14.62 -12.37 -13.86
N ARG A 237 -14.93 -13.17 -14.88
CA ARG A 237 -14.03 -14.20 -15.39
C ARG A 237 -12.74 -13.57 -15.89
N ALA A 238 -12.83 -12.53 -16.72
CA ALA A 238 -11.65 -11.82 -17.22
C ALA A 238 -10.77 -11.24 -16.09
N TYR A 239 -11.38 -10.60 -15.09
CA TYR A 239 -10.65 -9.98 -13.96
C TYR A 239 -10.00 -11.01 -13.03
N SER A 240 -10.74 -12.07 -12.67
CA SER A 240 -10.32 -13.07 -11.69
C SER A 240 -9.34 -14.11 -12.25
N THR A 241 -9.09 -14.10 -13.56
CA THR A 241 -8.11 -14.96 -14.23
C THR A 241 -6.98 -14.19 -14.90
N ARG A 242 -6.79 -12.91 -14.56
CA ARG A 242 -5.66 -12.11 -15.08
C ARG A 242 -4.33 -12.80 -14.77
N ALA A 243 -3.41 -12.71 -15.74
CA ALA A 243 -2.05 -13.23 -15.63
C ALA A 243 -1.99 -14.73 -15.28
N SER A 244 -2.91 -15.54 -15.79
CA SER A 244 -3.03 -16.96 -15.42
C SER A 244 -3.13 -17.92 -16.60
N ASP A 245 -3.21 -19.21 -16.28
CA ASP A 245 -3.48 -20.32 -17.19
C ASP A 245 -4.96 -20.42 -17.61
N GLN A 246 -5.83 -19.52 -17.11
CA GLN A 246 -7.28 -19.55 -17.32
C GLN A 246 -7.81 -18.25 -17.95
N GLY A 247 -9.02 -18.33 -18.50
CA GLY A 247 -9.78 -17.19 -19.02
C GLY A 247 -9.33 -16.67 -20.39
N PRO A 248 -9.70 -15.43 -20.76
CA PRO A 248 -9.64 -14.94 -22.14
C PRO A 248 -8.20 -14.72 -22.66
N THR A 249 -7.23 -14.56 -21.77
CA THR A 249 -5.81 -14.32 -22.09
C THR A 249 -4.90 -15.43 -21.56
N ALA A 250 -5.47 -16.64 -21.36
CA ALA A 250 -4.78 -17.80 -20.80
C ALA A 250 -3.40 -18.04 -21.47
N GLY A 251 -2.36 -18.14 -20.64
CA GLY A 251 -1.00 -18.47 -21.08
C GLY A 251 -0.19 -17.33 -21.70
N GLN A 252 -0.75 -16.12 -21.90
CA GLN A 252 0.00 -15.00 -22.48
C GLN A 252 0.95 -14.33 -21.47
N TRP A 253 0.44 -14.06 -20.27
CA TRP A 253 1.17 -13.42 -19.15
C TRP A 253 1.06 -14.26 -17.87
N ASP A 254 1.18 -15.57 -18.00
CA ASP A 254 0.90 -16.51 -16.91
C ASP A 254 1.96 -16.45 -15.79
N ASN A 255 1.52 -16.14 -14.58
CA ASN A 255 2.33 -16.08 -13.36
C ASN A 255 2.48 -17.44 -12.64
N SER A 256 1.91 -18.54 -13.14
CA SER A 256 1.99 -19.86 -12.49
C SER A 256 3.44 -20.31 -12.20
N ALA A 257 4.30 -20.24 -13.22
CA ALA A 257 5.71 -20.60 -13.08
C ALA A 257 6.49 -19.57 -12.25
N VAL A 258 6.18 -18.29 -12.43
CA VAL A 258 6.80 -17.17 -11.70
C VAL A 258 6.57 -17.32 -10.20
N MET A 259 5.33 -17.56 -9.77
CA MET A 259 5.00 -17.77 -8.36
C MET A 259 5.71 -18.99 -7.77
N SER A 260 5.72 -20.11 -8.50
CA SER A 260 6.37 -21.34 -8.03
C SER A 260 7.88 -21.12 -7.82
N GLU A 261 8.54 -20.46 -8.78
CA GLU A 261 9.97 -20.13 -8.67
C GLU A 261 10.24 -19.14 -7.52
N ILE A 262 9.39 -18.12 -7.33
CA ILE A 262 9.49 -17.21 -6.17
C ILE A 262 9.42 -18.00 -4.86
N MET A 263 8.47 -18.93 -4.73
CA MET A 263 8.31 -19.73 -3.51
C MET A 263 9.50 -20.67 -3.25
N ASP A 264 9.99 -21.34 -4.29
CA ASP A 264 11.20 -22.17 -4.20
C ASP A 264 12.41 -21.37 -3.70
N LEU A 265 12.65 -20.20 -4.30
CA LEU A 265 13.76 -19.32 -3.94
C LEU A 265 13.61 -18.73 -2.54
N ARG A 266 12.39 -18.38 -2.11
CA ARG A 266 12.11 -17.91 -0.75
C ARG A 266 12.40 -18.97 0.31
N VAL A 267 12.02 -20.22 0.06
CA VAL A 267 12.34 -21.33 0.97
C VAL A 267 13.84 -21.59 1.01
N GLU A 268 14.52 -21.55 -0.14
CA GLU A 268 15.97 -21.71 -0.18
C GLU A 268 16.69 -20.58 0.57
N LEU A 269 16.27 -19.33 0.37
CA LEU A 269 16.80 -18.16 1.05
C LEU A 269 16.67 -18.26 2.57
N ALA A 270 15.47 -18.61 3.06
CA ALA A 270 15.22 -18.76 4.50
C ALA A 270 16.12 -19.83 5.12
N LYS A 271 16.21 -21.00 4.49
CA LYS A 271 17.07 -22.11 4.95
C LYS A 271 18.55 -21.75 4.94
N LEU A 272 18.99 -21.04 3.90
CA LEU A 272 20.36 -20.55 3.78
C LEU A 272 20.73 -19.65 4.96
N LEU A 273 19.79 -18.83 5.42
CA LEU A 273 19.97 -17.95 6.58
C LEU A 273 19.70 -18.62 7.94
N GLY A 274 19.37 -19.92 7.95
CA GLY A 274 19.13 -20.70 9.18
C GLY A 274 17.73 -20.58 9.76
N PHE A 275 16.75 -20.13 8.99
CA PHE A 275 15.33 -20.13 9.35
C PHE A 275 14.62 -21.39 8.85
N ASP A 276 13.60 -21.84 9.60
CA ASP A 276 12.82 -23.04 9.25
C ASP A 276 11.88 -22.78 8.06
N SER A 277 11.32 -21.58 7.96
CA SER A 277 10.44 -21.15 6.87
C SER A 277 10.69 -19.70 6.46
N TYR A 278 10.15 -19.30 5.30
CA TYR A 278 10.19 -17.89 4.89
C TYR A 278 9.34 -17.00 5.81
N ALA A 279 8.29 -17.56 6.43
CA ALA A 279 7.52 -16.84 7.44
C ALA A 279 8.39 -16.48 8.66
N ASP A 280 9.22 -17.40 9.17
CA ASP A 280 10.15 -17.11 10.28
C ASP A 280 11.14 -16.01 9.91
N TYR A 281 11.71 -16.08 8.71
CA TYR A 281 12.59 -15.03 8.17
C TYR A 281 11.87 -13.68 8.11
N SER A 282 10.62 -13.65 7.61
CA SER A 282 9.81 -12.44 7.47
C SER A 282 9.46 -11.82 8.82
N LEU A 283 9.29 -12.61 9.88
CA LEU A 283 8.97 -12.12 11.22
C LEU A 283 10.16 -11.48 11.94
N ALA A 284 11.41 -11.72 11.49
CA ALA A 284 12.61 -11.20 12.14
C ALA A 284 12.70 -9.66 12.20
N THR A 285 11.88 -8.95 11.41
CA THR A 285 11.78 -7.49 11.35
C THR A 285 10.39 -6.96 11.67
N LYS A 286 9.50 -7.81 12.22
CA LYS A 286 8.10 -7.49 12.54
C LYS A 286 7.84 -7.53 14.04
N MET A 287 6.68 -7.02 14.48
CA MET A 287 6.24 -7.07 15.87
C MET A 287 5.84 -8.49 16.30
N ALA A 288 5.17 -9.23 15.41
CA ALA A 288 4.76 -10.61 15.70
C ALA A 288 6.00 -11.49 15.87
N GLN A 289 5.98 -12.31 16.92
CA GLN A 289 7.18 -13.00 17.42
C GLN A 289 7.31 -14.43 16.91
N SER A 290 6.23 -15.02 16.38
CA SER A 290 6.23 -16.41 15.91
C SER A 290 5.12 -16.69 14.89
N PRO A 291 5.29 -17.68 14.00
CA PRO A 291 4.24 -18.11 13.10
C PRO A 291 2.95 -18.52 13.82
N GLU A 292 3.05 -19.19 14.97
CA GLU A 292 1.90 -19.63 15.76
C GLU A 292 1.08 -18.44 16.28
N GLN A 293 1.74 -17.36 16.67
CA GLN A 293 1.06 -16.15 17.11
C GLN A 293 0.23 -15.52 15.98
N VAL A 294 0.79 -15.46 14.77
CA VAL A 294 0.10 -14.91 13.59
C VAL A 294 -1.08 -15.79 13.18
N VAL A 295 -0.86 -17.11 13.07
CA VAL A 295 -1.93 -18.05 12.69
C VAL A 295 -3.05 -18.03 13.74
N GLY A 296 -2.70 -18.08 15.04
CA GLY A 296 -3.68 -18.02 16.12
C GLY A 296 -4.48 -16.72 16.13
N PHE A 297 -3.84 -15.59 15.84
CA PHE A 297 -4.52 -14.30 15.68
C PHE A 297 -5.56 -14.32 14.56
N ILE A 298 -5.17 -14.79 13.36
CA ILE A 298 -6.06 -14.84 12.19
C ILE A 298 -7.23 -15.81 12.43
N GLU A 299 -6.96 -16.97 13.01
CA GLU A 299 -7.97 -18.01 13.29
C GLU A 299 -8.95 -17.58 14.38
N ASP A 300 -8.51 -16.90 15.44
CA ASP A 300 -9.38 -16.35 16.48
C ASP A 300 -10.34 -15.29 15.91
N LEU A 301 -9.82 -14.37 15.10
CA LEU A 301 -10.64 -13.34 14.45
C LEU A 301 -11.64 -13.98 13.45
N ALA A 302 -11.21 -14.99 12.68
CA ALA A 302 -12.09 -15.71 11.77
C ALA A 302 -13.22 -16.43 12.53
N ALA A 303 -12.91 -17.08 13.64
CA ALA A 303 -13.90 -17.76 14.47
C ALA A 303 -14.97 -16.80 15.01
N LYS A 304 -14.56 -15.61 15.46
CA LYS A 304 -15.48 -14.57 15.96
C LYS A 304 -16.34 -13.96 14.86
N SER A 305 -15.79 -13.79 13.65
CA SER A 305 -16.51 -13.17 12.53
C SER A 305 -17.40 -14.12 11.73
N ARG A 306 -17.18 -15.43 11.82
CA ARG A 306 -17.86 -16.43 10.97
C ARG A 306 -19.38 -16.40 11.08
N GLY A 307 -19.91 -16.33 12.30
CA GLY A 307 -21.35 -16.33 12.53
C GLY A 307 -22.06 -15.14 11.88
N MET A 308 -21.43 -13.97 11.85
CA MET A 308 -21.96 -12.80 11.16
C MET A 308 -21.97 -13.00 9.64
N ALA A 309 -20.84 -13.44 9.06
CA ALA A 309 -20.70 -13.64 7.63
C ALA A 309 -21.68 -14.69 7.06
N GLU A 310 -21.93 -15.78 7.80
CA GLU A 310 -22.90 -16.81 7.40
C GLU A 310 -24.33 -16.26 7.36
N ARG A 311 -24.70 -15.40 8.32
CA ARG A 311 -26.00 -14.70 8.32
C ARG A 311 -26.11 -13.76 7.14
N GLU A 312 -25.10 -12.92 6.91
CA GLU A 312 -25.07 -11.95 5.81
C GLU A 312 -25.18 -12.63 4.43
N LEU A 313 -24.48 -13.75 4.22
CA LEU A 313 -24.61 -14.54 2.99
C LEU A 313 -26.01 -15.14 2.85
N GLY A 314 -26.61 -15.62 3.94
CA GLY A 314 -27.97 -16.13 3.96
C GLY A 314 -29.00 -15.06 3.58
N GLU A 315 -28.85 -13.85 4.13
CA GLU A 315 -29.69 -12.68 3.79
C GLU A 315 -29.55 -12.31 2.32
N LEU A 316 -28.34 -12.32 1.78
CA LEU A 316 -28.08 -12.01 0.38
C LEU A 316 -28.74 -13.03 -0.57
N LYS A 317 -28.62 -14.33 -0.26
CA LYS A 317 -29.27 -15.41 -1.02
C LYS A 317 -30.80 -15.30 -0.99
N ALA A 318 -31.37 -15.07 0.20
CA ALA A 318 -32.81 -14.89 0.35
C ALA A 318 -33.30 -13.69 -0.47
N PHE A 319 -32.59 -12.56 -0.39
CA PHE A 319 -32.93 -11.35 -1.14
C PHE A 319 -32.88 -11.54 -2.66
N ALA A 320 -31.87 -12.25 -3.18
CA ALA A 320 -31.75 -12.56 -4.60
C ALA A 320 -32.89 -13.46 -5.11
N LEU A 321 -33.27 -14.47 -4.30
CA LEU A 321 -34.38 -15.36 -4.59
C LEU A 321 -35.73 -14.61 -4.57
N GLU A 322 -35.97 -13.77 -3.57
CA GLU A 322 -37.22 -13.01 -3.43
C GLU A 322 -37.39 -11.95 -4.52
N THR A 323 -36.30 -11.28 -4.91
CA THR A 323 -36.35 -10.14 -5.85
C THR A 323 -36.42 -10.59 -7.31
N ASP A 324 -35.57 -11.55 -7.70
CA ASP A 324 -35.39 -11.93 -9.11
C ASP A 324 -35.57 -13.44 -9.37
N GLY A 325 -35.96 -14.23 -8.36
CA GLY A 325 -36.13 -15.68 -8.49
C GLY A 325 -34.81 -16.45 -8.66
N LEU A 326 -33.68 -15.85 -8.28
CA LEU A 326 -32.36 -16.44 -8.46
C LEU A 326 -32.02 -17.39 -7.30
N ASP A 327 -32.15 -18.69 -7.55
CA ASP A 327 -31.90 -19.75 -6.55
C ASP A 327 -30.40 -19.97 -6.25
N GLU A 328 -29.54 -19.73 -7.24
CA GLU A 328 -28.09 -19.90 -7.12
C GLU A 328 -27.35 -18.58 -7.38
N LEU A 329 -26.75 -18.01 -6.32
CA LEU A 329 -25.84 -16.87 -6.42
C LEU A 329 -24.44 -17.34 -6.82
N CYS A 330 -23.94 -16.81 -7.94
CA CYS A 330 -22.56 -16.99 -8.37
C CYS A 330 -21.69 -15.81 -7.91
N ALA A 331 -20.36 -15.93 -8.08
CA ALA A 331 -19.43 -14.89 -7.63
C ALA A 331 -19.66 -13.53 -8.30
N TRP A 332 -20.11 -13.53 -9.57
CA TRP A 332 -20.46 -12.33 -10.33
C TRP A 332 -21.82 -11.72 -9.97
N ASP A 333 -22.56 -12.33 -9.04
CA ASP A 333 -23.83 -11.82 -8.53
C ASP A 333 -23.67 -11.17 -7.14
N MET A 334 -22.61 -11.51 -6.40
CA MET A 334 -22.40 -11.11 -5.00
C MET A 334 -22.44 -9.59 -4.80
N THR A 335 -21.64 -8.84 -5.56
CA THR A 335 -21.56 -7.37 -5.45
C THR A 335 -22.87 -6.72 -5.92
N TYR A 336 -23.45 -7.19 -7.02
CA TYR A 336 -24.70 -6.66 -7.58
C TYR A 336 -25.88 -6.78 -6.60
N TYR A 337 -26.10 -7.98 -6.06
CA TYR A 337 -27.15 -8.17 -5.06
C TYR A 337 -26.80 -7.52 -3.72
N GLY A 338 -25.50 -7.40 -3.38
CA GLY A 338 -25.04 -6.68 -2.19
C GLY A 338 -25.50 -5.22 -2.25
N GLU A 339 -25.27 -4.55 -3.37
CA GLU A 339 -25.71 -3.17 -3.58
C GLU A 339 -27.24 -3.06 -3.61
N LYS A 340 -27.96 -3.96 -4.30
CA LYS A 340 -29.43 -3.97 -4.28
C LYS A 340 -30.00 -4.16 -2.87
N LEU A 341 -29.43 -5.07 -2.08
CA LEU A 341 -29.84 -5.32 -0.71
C LEU A 341 -29.53 -4.11 0.18
N LYS A 342 -28.35 -3.50 0.03
CA LYS A 342 -27.96 -2.27 0.74
C LYS A 342 -28.96 -1.15 0.45
N LEU A 343 -29.28 -0.93 -0.82
CA LEU A 343 -30.25 0.07 -1.25
C LEU A 343 -31.65 -0.23 -0.70
N ALA A 344 -32.13 -1.47 -0.78
CA ALA A 344 -33.44 -1.86 -0.28
C ALA A 344 -33.57 -1.70 1.25
N ARG A 345 -32.48 -1.92 2.00
CA ARG A 345 -32.47 -1.86 3.46
C ARG A 345 -32.30 -0.45 4.01
N PHE A 346 -31.40 0.33 3.41
CA PHE A 346 -30.97 1.61 3.97
C PHE A 346 -31.42 2.81 3.15
N ASP A 347 -31.95 2.60 1.94
CA ASP A 347 -32.40 3.67 1.03
C ASP A 347 -31.30 4.71 0.78
N ILE A 348 -30.06 4.23 0.63
CA ILE A 348 -28.87 5.02 0.33
C ILE A 348 -27.96 4.23 -0.62
N SER A 349 -27.40 4.91 -1.62
CA SER A 349 -26.39 4.38 -2.53
C SER A 349 -25.14 5.26 -2.54
N GLN A 350 -24.01 4.69 -2.93
CA GLN A 350 -22.78 5.48 -3.14
C GLN A 350 -22.99 6.58 -4.19
N GLN A 351 -23.87 6.36 -5.18
CA GLN A 351 -24.20 7.36 -6.20
C GLN A 351 -24.99 8.56 -5.62
N ALA A 352 -25.88 8.32 -4.66
CA ALA A 352 -26.63 9.41 -4.00
C ALA A 352 -25.70 10.28 -3.13
N LEU A 353 -24.65 9.68 -2.56
CA LEU A 353 -23.67 10.38 -1.73
C LEU A 353 -22.64 11.16 -2.55
N ARG A 354 -22.29 10.69 -3.75
CA ARG A 354 -21.23 11.25 -4.60
C ARG A 354 -21.27 12.78 -4.78
N PRO A 355 -22.44 13.42 -5.03
CA PRO A 355 -22.52 14.87 -5.15
C PRO A 355 -22.02 15.65 -3.92
N TYR A 356 -21.96 15.01 -2.75
CA TYR A 356 -21.50 15.61 -1.49
C TYR A 356 -20.01 15.41 -1.22
N PHE A 357 -19.28 14.66 -2.06
CA PHE A 357 -17.85 14.40 -1.90
C PHE A 357 -17.04 14.86 -3.13
N PRO A 358 -17.12 16.14 -3.55
CA PRO A 358 -16.22 16.64 -4.58
C PRO A 358 -14.78 16.68 -4.02
N LEU A 359 -13.81 16.18 -4.79
CA LEU A 359 -12.42 16.05 -4.36
C LEU A 359 -11.84 17.32 -3.69
N PRO A 360 -12.05 18.55 -4.20
CA PRO A 360 -11.59 19.76 -3.51
C PRO A 360 -12.14 19.90 -2.08
N LYS A 361 -13.44 19.63 -1.87
CA LYS A 361 -14.07 19.71 -0.55
C LYS A 361 -13.57 18.62 0.39
N VAL A 362 -13.35 17.41 -0.15
CA VAL A 362 -12.78 16.30 0.62
C VAL A 362 -11.36 16.62 1.08
N LEU A 363 -10.53 17.22 0.21
CA LEU A 363 -9.18 17.67 0.55
C LEU A 363 -9.19 18.77 1.61
N ASP A 364 -10.05 19.79 1.46
CA ASP A 364 -10.21 20.84 2.47
C ASP A 364 -10.61 20.25 3.84
N GLY A 365 -11.52 19.28 3.84
CA GLY A 365 -11.95 18.57 5.04
C GLY A 365 -10.85 17.71 5.65
N LEU A 366 -10.10 16.97 4.84
CA LEU A 366 -8.94 16.17 5.25
C LEU A 366 -7.89 17.06 5.93
N PHE A 367 -7.54 18.19 5.31
CA PHE A 367 -6.58 19.14 5.88
C PHE A 367 -7.12 19.79 7.15
N ALA A 368 -8.41 20.10 7.23
CA ALA A 368 -9.01 20.63 8.45
C ALA A 368 -9.02 19.60 9.59
N VAL A 369 -9.27 18.32 9.30
CA VAL A 369 -9.18 17.23 10.27
C VAL A 369 -7.75 17.09 10.77
N ALA A 370 -6.77 16.95 9.86
CA ALA A 370 -5.37 16.83 10.21
C ALA A 370 -4.86 18.04 11.00
N GLY A 371 -5.25 19.25 10.61
CA GLY A 371 -4.87 20.48 11.33
C GLY A 371 -5.42 20.55 12.76
N ARG A 372 -6.64 20.04 13.01
CA ARG A 372 -7.21 19.96 14.36
C ARG A 372 -6.57 18.88 15.23
N LEU A 373 -6.12 17.79 14.62
CA LEU A 373 -5.53 16.66 15.35
C LEU A 373 -4.05 16.90 15.66
N PHE A 374 -3.32 17.54 14.74
CA PHE A 374 -1.87 17.52 14.73
C PHE A 374 -1.20 18.90 14.60
N ASP A 375 -1.98 19.99 14.65
CA ASP A 375 -1.53 21.38 14.55
C ASP A 375 -0.74 21.68 13.26
N VAL A 376 -1.27 21.24 12.12
CA VAL A 376 -0.62 21.42 10.81
C VAL A 376 -1.50 22.17 9.82
N GLU A 377 -0.85 22.92 8.93
CA GLU A 377 -1.46 23.70 7.87
C GLU A 377 -0.96 23.23 6.52
N PHE A 378 -1.83 23.29 5.50
CA PHE A 378 -1.55 22.82 4.14
C PHE A 378 -1.78 23.95 3.15
N GLU A 379 -0.85 24.12 2.23
CA GLU A 379 -0.93 25.10 1.14
C GLU A 379 -0.61 24.44 -0.20
N GLN A 380 -1.50 24.59 -1.19
CA GLN A 380 -1.25 24.09 -2.54
C GLN A 380 -0.22 24.96 -3.26
N ILE A 381 0.77 24.32 -3.90
CA ILE A 381 1.74 24.96 -4.77
C ILE A 381 1.26 24.80 -6.23
N GLU A 382 0.87 25.90 -6.86
CA GLU A 382 0.32 25.88 -8.23
C GLU A 382 1.39 25.70 -9.31
N ALA A 383 2.59 26.24 -9.10
CA ALA A 383 3.67 26.20 -10.08
C ALA A 383 4.79 25.27 -9.60
N PHE A 384 4.82 24.06 -10.14
CA PHE A 384 5.85 23.05 -9.85
C PHE A 384 6.13 22.18 -11.09
N ASP A 385 7.25 21.48 -11.08
CA ASP A 385 7.60 20.51 -12.14
C ASP A 385 6.82 19.20 -11.90
N SER A 386 6.01 18.79 -12.88
CA SER A 386 5.05 17.71 -12.76
C SER A 386 5.19 16.68 -13.88
N TRP A 387 4.90 15.42 -13.57
CA TRP A 387 4.78 14.33 -14.55
C TRP A 387 3.40 14.28 -15.24
N HIS A 388 2.37 14.86 -14.64
CA HIS A 388 0.98 14.80 -15.14
C HIS A 388 0.18 16.06 -14.75
N PRO A 389 -0.67 16.60 -15.63
CA PRO A 389 -1.45 17.81 -15.33
C PRO A 389 -2.40 17.69 -14.14
N ASP A 390 -2.83 16.47 -13.79
CA ASP A 390 -3.69 16.21 -12.63
C ASP A 390 -2.93 16.02 -11.32
N ALA A 391 -1.60 15.92 -11.35
CA ALA A 391 -0.81 15.86 -10.13
C ALA A 391 -0.91 17.21 -9.39
N ARG A 392 -0.88 17.14 -8.06
CA ARG A 392 -0.96 18.30 -7.17
C ARG A 392 0.22 18.27 -6.21
N LEU A 393 0.67 19.43 -5.77
CA LEU A 393 1.72 19.57 -4.75
C LEU A 393 1.22 20.43 -3.61
N TYR A 394 1.46 19.97 -2.38
CA TYR A 394 1.13 20.67 -1.15
C TYR A 394 2.39 20.87 -0.32
N ARG A 395 2.51 22.04 0.30
CA ARG A 395 3.43 22.34 1.39
C ARG A 395 2.70 22.16 2.72
N LEU A 396 3.38 21.56 3.70
CA LEU A 396 2.94 21.51 5.09
C LEU A 396 3.74 22.47 5.97
N SER A 397 3.05 23.16 6.86
CA SER A 397 3.66 23.96 7.92
C SER A 397 3.07 23.68 9.29
N ARG A 398 3.85 23.94 10.34
CA ARG A 398 3.43 23.95 11.74
C ARG A 398 4.04 25.15 12.42
N ASP A 399 3.23 25.92 13.14
CA ASP A 399 3.65 27.17 13.81
C ASP A 399 4.35 28.18 12.88
N GLY A 400 3.97 28.19 11.60
CA GLY A 400 4.56 29.04 10.56
C GLY A 400 5.90 28.54 10.00
N GLU A 401 6.42 27.41 10.47
CA GLU A 401 7.61 26.76 9.92
C GLU A 401 7.21 25.69 8.89
N GLU A 402 7.89 25.67 7.75
CA GLU A 402 7.73 24.64 6.73
C GLU A 402 8.36 23.33 7.21
N ILE A 403 7.59 22.23 7.17
CA ILE A 403 8.02 20.95 7.72
C ILE A 403 8.03 19.80 6.72
N ALA A 404 7.27 19.86 5.62
CA ALA A 404 7.20 18.79 4.62
C ALA A 404 6.55 19.22 3.30
N TYR A 405 6.64 18.36 2.29
CA TYR A 405 5.86 18.46 1.05
C TYR A 405 5.14 17.15 0.73
N CYS A 406 4.03 17.24 -0.01
CA CYS A 406 3.24 16.10 -0.45
C CYS A 406 2.75 16.27 -1.87
N TYR A 407 3.06 15.32 -2.75
CA TYR A 407 2.40 15.17 -4.02
C TYR A 407 1.12 14.33 -3.89
N LEU A 408 0.10 14.65 -4.68
CA LEU A 408 -1.12 13.85 -4.83
C LEU A 408 -1.41 13.59 -6.32
N ASP A 409 -1.54 12.32 -6.70
CA ASP A 409 -1.95 11.86 -8.03
C ASP A 409 -3.23 11.00 -7.93
N PRO A 410 -4.42 11.61 -8.04
CA PRO A 410 -5.66 11.00 -7.56
C PRO A 410 -6.33 10.03 -8.54
N PHE A 411 -6.10 10.15 -9.85
CA PHE A 411 -6.98 9.54 -10.85
C PHE A 411 -6.43 8.27 -11.52
N ALA A 412 -7.33 7.35 -11.85
CA ALA A 412 -7.03 6.20 -12.69
C ALA A 412 -6.78 6.62 -14.14
N ARG A 413 -5.81 5.97 -14.80
CA ARG A 413 -5.50 6.17 -16.23
C ARG A 413 -4.70 5.00 -16.79
N ALA A 414 -4.66 4.89 -18.11
CA ALA A 414 -3.80 3.91 -18.78
C ALA A 414 -2.33 4.12 -18.37
N LYS A 415 -1.56 3.02 -18.33
CA LYS A 415 -0.12 3.00 -18.01
C LYS A 415 0.23 3.46 -16.58
N LYS A 416 -0.75 3.56 -15.70
CA LYS A 416 -0.58 3.73 -14.25
C LYS A 416 -0.91 2.42 -13.54
N ARG A 417 -0.12 2.07 -12.52
CA ARG A 417 -0.37 0.91 -11.67
C ARG A 417 -1.69 1.10 -10.89
N GLY A 418 -2.52 0.05 -10.83
CA GLY A 418 -3.76 0.05 -10.04
C GLY A 418 -3.52 0.07 -8.52
N GLY A 419 -4.59 0.30 -7.76
CA GLY A 419 -4.57 0.38 -6.29
C GLY A 419 -4.43 1.81 -5.76
N ALA A 420 -4.03 1.95 -4.50
CA ALA A 420 -3.59 3.20 -3.90
C ALA A 420 -2.33 2.92 -3.09
N TRP A 421 -1.44 3.91 -2.95
CA TRP A 421 -0.24 3.79 -2.15
C TRP A 421 0.36 5.15 -1.80
N MET A 422 1.15 5.14 -0.73
CA MET A 422 2.09 6.18 -0.37
C MET A 422 3.52 5.70 -0.67
N ALA A 423 4.41 6.61 -1.07
CA ALA A 423 5.83 6.35 -1.18
C ALA A 423 6.66 7.57 -0.76
N ASP A 424 7.89 7.35 -0.30
CA ASP A 424 8.85 8.41 -0.05
C ASP A 424 9.45 8.95 -1.35
N ALA A 425 9.42 10.27 -1.51
CA ALA A 425 10.19 10.98 -2.53
C ALA A 425 11.53 11.47 -1.96
N GLN A 426 11.49 11.90 -0.69
CA GLN A 426 12.64 12.36 0.08
C GLN A 426 12.39 12.10 1.56
N ILE A 427 13.43 11.69 2.29
CA ILE A 427 13.35 11.35 3.71
C ILE A 427 13.84 12.52 4.57
N ARG A 428 13.21 12.74 5.73
CA ARG A 428 13.66 13.75 6.70
C ARG A 428 14.99 13.32 7.32
N ARG A 429 16.00 14.19 7.26
CA ARG A 429 17.32 13.92 7.87
C ARG A 429 18.12 15.18 8.18
N ARG A 430 19.06 15.07 9.12
CA ARG A 430 20.06 16.12 9.40
C ARG A 430 21.22 16.01 8.42
N LEU A 431 21.53 17.10 7.71
CA LEU A 431 22.66 17.17 6.79
C LEU A 431 23.98 17.46 7.53
N PRO A 432 25.15 17.15 6.94
CA PRO A 432 26.45 17.39 7.58
C PRO A 432 26.75 18.85 7.95
N ASP A 433 26.12 19.81 7.27
CA ASP A 433 26.24 21.25 7.56
C ASP A 433 25.31 21.71 8.70
N GLY A 434 24.54 20.79 9.27
CA GLY A 434 23.57 21.04 10.34
C GLY A 434 22.19 21.49 9.84
N SER A 435 21.98 21.67 8.54
CA SER A 435 20.65 21.98 7.99
C SER A 435 19.74 20.74 7.97
N LEU A 436 18.43 20.96 7.89
CA LEU A 436 17.43 19.88 7.87
C LEU A 436 16.92 19.69 6.45
N GLN A 437 17.03 18.46 5.94
CA GLN A 437 16.31 18.03 4.75
C GLN A 437 14.87 17.68 5.14
N LEU A 438 13.89 18.28 4.45
CA LEU A 438 12.47 18.04 4.72
C LEU A 438 11.98 16.76 4.02
N PRO A 439 11.05 16.00 4.63
CA PRO A 439 10.43 14.86 3.97
C PRO A 439 9.50 15.31 2.85
N VAL A 440 9.45 14.52 1.78
CA VAL A 440 8.55 14.68 0.65
C VAL A 440 7.84 13.35 0.38
N ALA A 441 6.51 13.36 0.33
CA ALA A 441 5.67 12.17 0.09
C ALA A 441 5.06 12.16 -1.33
N TYR A 442 4.90 10.98 -1.91
CA TYR A 442 3.97 10.72 -3.00
C TYR A 442 2.72 10.05 -2.44
N LEU A 443 1.53 10.59 -2.72
CA LEU A 443 0.25 9.93 -2.51
C LEU A 443 -0.40 9.64 -3.86
N VAL A 444 -0.68 8.37 -4.13
CA VAL A 444 -1.23 7.94 -5.42
C VAL A 444 -2.51 7.15 -5.20
N CYS A 445 -3.57 7.55 -5.90
CA CYS A 445 -4.86 6.86 -5.89
C CYS A 445 -5.31 6.54 -7.32
N ASN A 446 -6.40 5.80 -7.48
CA ASN A 446 -6.98 5.45 -8.78
C ASN A 446 -8.48 5.76 -8.80
N PHE A 447 -8.84 6.99 -8.41
CA PHE A 447 -10.22 7.46 -8.39
C PHE A 447 -10.76 7.70 -9.79
N THR A 448 -12.09 7.72 -9.88
CA THR A 448 -12.79 8.07 -11.12
C THR A 448 -12.42 9.52 -11.53
N PRO A 449 -11.90 9.75 -12.76
CA PRO A 449 -11.59 11.10 -13.24
C PRO A 449 -12.82 12.01 -13.29
N ALA A 450 -12.58 13.32 -13.33
CA ALA A 450 -13.62 14.32 -13.50
C ALA A 450 -14.32 14.20 -14.87
N SER A 451 -15.64 14.37 -14.90
CA SER A 451 -16.38 14.56 -16.16
C SER A 451 -16.28 16.00 -16.64
N LYS A 452 -16.41 16.24 -17.96
CA LYS A 452 -16.28 17.59 -18.56
C LYS A 452 -17.15 18.64 -17.85
N GLY A 453 -16.51 19.62 -17.22
CA GLY A 453 -17.17 20.77 -16.57
C GLY A 453 -17.62 20.55 -15.12
N GLN A 454 -17.31 19.40 -14.50
CA GLN A 454 -17.60 19.10 -13.10
C GLN A 454 -16.32 18.72 -12.34
N PRO A 455 -16.26 18.91 -11.01
CA PRO A 455 -15.17 18.35 -10.21
C PRO A 455 -15.24 16.82 -10.20
N ALA A 456 -14.12 16.16 -9.88
CA ALA A 456 -14.15 14.73 -9.57
C ALA A 456 -14.99 14.49 -8.32
N LEU A 457 -15.99 13.61 -8.41
CA LEU A 457 -16.90 13.26 -7.32
C LEU A 457 -16.55 11.87 -6.80
N LEU A 458 -16.14 11.82 -5.54
CA LEU A 458 -15.70 10.59 -4.90
C LEU A 458 -16.88 9.80 -4.33
N THR A 459 -16.80 8.48 -4.42
CA THR A 459 -17.55 7.60 -3.53
C THR A 459 -17.02 7.74 -2.09
N HIS A 460 -17.79 7.33 -1.11
CA HIS A 460 -17.31 7.32 0.28
C HIS A 460 -16.11 6.39 0.46
N ASP A 461 -16.05 5.27 -0.27
CA ASP A 461 -14.90 4.35 -0.24
C ASP A 461 -13.62 5.03 -0.80
N GLU A 462 -13.74 5.82 -1.87
CA GLU A 462 -12.63 6.65 -2.40
C GLU A 462 -12.19 7.73 -1.37
N VAL A 463 -13.13 8.28 -0.58
CA VAL A 463 -12.80 9.19 0.53
C VAL A 463 -12.01 8.46 1.62
N THR A 464 -12.44 7.26 2.04
CA THR A 464 -11.70 6.46 3.03
C THR A 464 -10.30 6.09 2.53
N THR A 465 -10.17 5.74 1.25
CA THR A 465 -8.88 5.44 0.60
C THR A 465 -7.96 6.66 0.64
N LEU A 466 -8.47 7.87 0.37
CA LEU A 466 -7.67 9.08 0.46
C LEU A 466 -7.17 9.33 1.89
N PHE A 467 -8.01 9.13 2.90
CA PHE A 467 -7.63 9.25 4.30
C PHE A 467 -6.61 8.18 4.71
N HIS A 468 -6.75 6.95 4.20
CA HIS A 468 -5.78 5.87 4.40
C HIS A 468 -4.39 6.26 3.92
N GLU A 469 -4.25 6.64 2.64
CA GLU A 469 -2.95 7.02 2.08
C GLU A 469 -2.38 8.26 2.78
N PHE A 470 -3.25 9.21 3.13
CA PHE A 470 -2.82 10.40 3.85
C PHE A 470 -2.33 10.10 5.26
N GLY A 471 -2.84 9.05 5.93
CA GLY A 471 -2.31 8.60 7.22
C GLY A 471 -0.86 8.09 7.10
N HIS A 472 -0.52 7.34 6.06
CA HIS A 472 0.89 7.04 5.74
C HIS A 472 1.68 8.32 5.45
N GLY A 473 1.10 9.22 4.67
CA GLY A 473 1.68 10.54 4.38
C GLY A 473 2.02 11.32 5.65
N LEU A 474 1.11 11.39 6.62
CA LEU A 474 1.33 12.05 7.90
C LEU A 474 2.41 11.37 8.74
N HIS A 475 2.47 10.02 8.74
CA HIS A 475 3.54 9.30 9.44
C HIS A 475 4.92 9.65 8.88
N HIS A 476 5.04 9.80 7.57
CA HIS A 476 6.27 10.25 6.93
C HIS A 476 6.57 11.74 7.18
N MET A 477 5.58 12.61 6.96
CA MET A 477 5.75 14.05 6.96
C MET A 477 5.91 14.66 8.35
N LEU A 478 5.29 14.07 9.38
CA LEU A 478 5.33 14.61 10.75
C LEU A 478 6.47 14.03 11.58
N THR A 479 7.28 13.13 11.04
CA THR A 479 8.39 12.52 11.77
C THR A 479 9.34 13.59 12.35
N ARG A 480 9.82 13.35 13.58
CA ARG A 480 10.89 14.15 14.19
C ARG A 480 12.23 13.43 14.19
N MET A 481 12.29 12.25 13.58
CA MET A 481 13.53 11.52 13.40
C MET A 481 14.40 12.17 12.33
N GLU A 482 15.68 12.32 12.65
CA GLU A 482 16.69 12.98 11.80
C GLU A 482 17.69 11.98 11.21
N CYS A 483 17.53 10.70 11.52
CA CYS A 483 18.32 9.59 11.00
C CYS A 483 17.48 8.87 9.94
N PRO A 484 17.89 8.86 8.66
CA PRO A 484 17.03 8.45 7.54
C PRO A 484 16.51 7.01 7.67
N ASP A 485 17.31 6.08 8.20
CA ASP A 485 16.96 4.66 8.35
C ASP A 485 15.84 4.39 9.38
N VAL A 486 15.49 5.36 10.22
CA VAL A 486 14.37 5.29 11.19
C VAL A 486 13.42 6.49 11.08
N SER A 487 13.50 7.22 9.97
CA SER A 487 12.74 8.45 9.74
C SER A 487 11.49 8.22 8.91
N GLY A 488 10.40 8.89 9.27
CA GLY A 488 9.11 8.68 8.64
C GLY A 488 8.61 7.27 8.89
N ILE A 489 8.33 6.53 7.82
CA ILE A 489 7.92 5.13 7.88
C ILE A 489 9.10 4.14 7.89
N ASN A 490 10.35 4.62 7.74
CA ASN A 490 11.52 3.75 7.73
C ASN A 490 11.80 3.16 9.12
N GLY A 491 12.24 1.91 9.14
CA GLY A 491 12.54 1.18 10.38
C GLY A 491 11.31 0.79 11.20
N VAL A 492 10.11 1.19 10.81
CA VAL A 492 8.85 0.78 11.44
C VAL A 492 8.58 -0.69 11.07
N ALA A 493 8.21 -1.50 12.06
CA ALA A 493 7.83 -2.90 11.80
C ALA A 493 6.64 -2.98 10.82
N TRP A 494 6.71 -3.91 9.87
CA TRP A 494 5.76 -3.98 8.76
C TRP A 494 4.31 -4.28 9.20
N ASP A 495 4.10 -4.87 10.36
CA ASP A 495 2.78 -5.11 10.98
C ASP A 495 2.29 -3.97 11.87
N ALA A 496 3.03 -2.86 11.94
CA ALA A 496 2.61 -1.59 12.53
C ALA A 496 2.45 -0.45 11.52
N VAL A 497 3.02 -0.58 10.30
CA VAL A 497 3.06 0.52 9.32
C VAL A 497 1.67 1.00 8.89
N GLU A 498 0.68 0.10 8.92
CA GLU A 498 -0.72 0.34 8.57
C GLU A 498 -1.54 1.00 9.71
N LEU A 499 -0.95 1.18 10.91
CA LEU A 499 -1.66 1.79 12.04
C LEU A 499 -2.10 3.23 11.69
N PRO A 500 -1.21 4.15 11.26
CA PRO A 500 -1.63 5.53 10.99
C PRO A 500 -2.57 5.68 9.80
N SER A 501 -2.44 4.85 8.77
CA SER A 501 -3.32 4.86 7.59
C SER A 501 -4.74 4.48 7.97
N GLN A 502 -4.93 3.29 8.54
CA GLN A 502 -6.25 2.80 8.96
C GLN A 502 -6.86 3.63 10.11
N PHE A 503 -6.02 4.19 10.97
CA PHE A 503 -6.47 5.07 12.04
C PHE A 503 -7.24 6.25 11.47
N LEU A 504 -6.69 6.93 10.46
CA LEU A 504 -7.27 8.17 9.94
C LEU A 504 -8.61 7.93 9.22
N GLU A 505 -8.86 6.73 8.68
CA GLU A 505 -10.13 6.34 8.06
C GLU A 505 -11.34 6.51 8.98
N ASN A 506 -11.15 6.38 10.30
CA ASN A 506 -12.25 6.49 11.27
C ASN A 506 -12.95 7.85 11.21
N TRP A 507 -12.23 8.93 10.87
CA TRP A 507 -12.81 10.27 10.72
C TRP A 507 -13.76 10.39 9.53
N CYS A 508 -13.69 9.48 8.55
CA CYS A 508 -14.66 9.41 7.46
C CYS A 508 -16.04 8.92 7.93
N TRP A 509 -16.17 8.45 9.18
CA TRP A 509 -17.42 7.95 9.75
C TRP A 509 -17.95 8.82 10.90
N GLU A 510 -17.22 9.84 11.31
CA GLU A 510 -17.60 10.70 12.43
C GLU A 510 -18.41 11.91 11.96
N PRO A 511 -19.65 12.13 12.47
CA PRO A 511 -20.51 13.23 12.02
C PRO A 511 -19.85 14.61 12.01
N GLN A 512 -19.05 14.92 13.04
CA GLN A 512 -18.38 16.21 13.15
C GLN A 512 -17.26 16.39 12.11
N ALA A 513 -16.59 15.30 11.73
CA ALA A 513 -15.56 15.31 10.70
C ALA A 513 -16.19 15.31 9.29
N LEU A 514 -17.24 14.52 9.07
CA LEU A 514 -18.01 14.51 7.82
C LEU A 514 -18.59 15.88 7.47
N ALA A 515 -18.98 16.69 8.45
CA ALA A 515 -19.39 18.08 8.22
C ALA A 515 -18.28 18.96 7.63
N LEU A 516 -17.00 18.60 7.82
CA LEU A 516 -15.84 19.27 7.21
C LEU A 516 -15.56 18.73 5.80
N ILE A 517 -15.72 17.40 5.63
CA ILE A 517 -15.33 16.62 4.44
C ILE A 517 -16.38 16.66 3.33
N SER A 518 -17.65 16.89 3.67
CA SER A 518 -18.77 16.82 2.73
C SER A 518 -19.42 18.18 2.46
N GLY A 519 -20.03 18.30 1.28
CA GLY A 519 -20.81 19.45 0.85
C GLY A 519 -21.21 19.30 -0.63
N HIS A 520 -22.46 19.60 -0.96
CA HIS A 520 -22.97 19.40 -2.32
C HIS A 520 -22.18 20.24 -3.34
N PHE A 521 -21.70 19.62 -4.42
CA PHE A 521 -20.77 20.26 -5.35
C PHE A 521 -21.32 21.51 -6.06
N GLU A 522 -22.65 21.61 -6.24
CA GLU A 522 -23.28 22.78 -6.87
C GLU A 522 -23.74 23.85 -5.87
N THR A 523 -24.25 23.44 -4.70
CA THR A 523 -24.96 24.34 -3.78
C THR A 523 -24.14 24.67 -2.53
N GLY A 524 -23.12 23.87 -2.22
CA GLY A 524 -22.37 23.94 -0.97
C GLY A 524 -23.16 23.50 0.26
N GLU A 525 -24.40 23.04 0.10
CA GLU A 525 -25.22 22.59 1.23
C GLU A 525 -24.60 21.36 1.92
N PRO A 526 -24.70 21.26 3.26
CA PRO A 526 -24.16 20.12 3.99
C PRO A 526 -24.88 18.83 3.61
N LEU A 527 -24.21 17.69 3.85
CA LEU A 527 -24.85 16.38 3.73
C LEU A 527 -26.12 16.32 4.61
N PRO A 528 -27.31 16.06 4.03
CA PRO A 528 -28.55 16.02 4.79
C PRO A 528 -28.47 15.01 5.93
N GLN A 529 -29.02 15.38 7.09
CA GLN A 529 -28.98 14.51 8.29
C GLN A 529 -29.56 13.12 8.02
N GLU A 530 -30.64 13.04 7.24
CA GLU A 530 -31.24 11.75 6.87
C GLU A 530 -30.27 10.86 6.06
N MET A 531 -29.52 11.45 5.11
CA MET A 531 -28.52 10.71 4.33
C MET A 531 -27.34 10.27 5.20
N LEU A 532 -26.92 11.13 6.13
CA LEU A 532 -25.88 10.81 7.10
C LEU A 532 -26.31 9.63 7.99
N ASP A 533 -27.51 9.68 8.56
CA ASP A 533 -28.03 8.62 9.43
C ASP A 533 -28.12 7.28 8.67
N LYS A 534 -28.58 7.30 7.41
CA LYS A 534 -28.61 6.12 6.53
C LYS A 534 -27.21 5.58 6.21
N MET A 535 -26.25 6.47 5.93
CA MET A 535 -24.86 6.08 5.66
C MET A 535 -24.22 5.42 6.88
N LEU A 536 -24.43 5.98 8.08
CA LEU A 536 -23.91 5.42 9.33
C LEU A 536 -24.58 4.10 9.69
N ALA A 537 -25.89 3.96 9.46
CA ALA A 537 -26.60 2.70 9.63
C ALA A 537 -26.07 1.59 8.70
N ALA A 538 -25.57 1.97 7.52
CA ALA A 538 -24.98 1.06 6.55
C ALA A 538 -23.49 0.77 6.78
N LYS A 539 -22.82 1.41 7.77
CA LYS A 539 -21.37 1.27 8.04
C LYS A 539 -20.94 -0.18 8.21
N HIS A 540 -21.73 -0.99 8.93
CA HIS A 540 -21.43 -2.39 9.22
C HIS A 540 -22.09 -3.38 8.24
N PHE A 541 -22.63 -2.90 7.12
CA PHE A 541 -23.27 -3.77 6.15
C PHE A 541 -22.24 -4.73 5.52
N GLN A 542 -22.48 -6.03 5.67
CA GLN A 542 -21.62 -7.10 5.12
C GLN A 542 -20.19 -7.11 5.65
N SER A 543 -19.95 -6.51 6.83
CA SER A 543 -18.63 -6.44 7.45
C SER A 543 -18.10 -7.83 7.82
N GLY A 544 -18.97 -8.79 8.17
CA GLY A 544 -18.57 -10.16 8.47
C GLY A 544 -17.95 -10.86 7.26
N MET A 545 -18.62 -10.80 6.10
CA MET A 545 -18.11 -11.35 4.85
C MET A 545 -16.81 -10.66 4.41
N MET A 546 -16.72 -9.34 4.54
CA MET A 546 -15.49 -8.60 4.21
C MET A 546 -14.33 -8.95 5.16
N MET A 547 -14.61 -9.12 6.45
CA MET A 547 -13.63 -9.55 7.44
C MET A 547 -13.05 -10.92 7.08
N LEU A 548 -13.91 -11.92 6.84
CA LEU A 548 -13.44 -13.26 6.45
C LEU A 548 -12.66 -13.26 5.13
N ARG A 549 -13.01 -12.39 4.18
CA ARG A 549 -12.26 -12.26 2.93
C ARG A 549 -10.82 -11.76 3.17
N GLN A 550 -10.62 -10.77 4.04
CA GLN A 550 -9.27 -10.32 4.41
C GLN A 550 -8.49 -11.38 5.19
N LEU A 551 -9.16 -12.17 6.02
CA LEU A 551 -8.55 -13.27 6.76
C LEU A 551 -8.20 -14.46 5.85
N GLU A 552 -8.99 -14.75 4.82
CA GLU A 552 -8.67 -15.72 3.77
C GLU A 552 -7.33 -15.36 3.10
N PHE A 553 -7.15 -14.09 2.69
CA PHE A 553 -5.89 -13.63 2.09
C PHE A 553 -4.71 -13.72 3.05
N SER A 554 -4.92 -13.29 4.29
CA SER A 554 -3.89 -13.30 5.34
C SER A 554 -3.43 -14.74 5.65
N LEU A 555 -4.38 -15.65 5.81
CA LEU A 555 -4.09 -17.05 6.14
C LEU A 555 -3.47 -17.79 4.94
N PHE A 556 -3.94 -17.52 3.72
CA PHE A 556 -3.36 -18.06 2.50
C PHE A 556 -1.89 -17.66 2.35
N ASP A 557 -1.59 -16.35 2.41
CA ASP A 557 -0.22 -15.84 2.35
C ASP A 557 0.66 -16.49 3.41
N PHE A 558 0.22 -16.46 4.67
CA PHE A 558 1.06 -16.87 5.78
C PHE A 558 1.31 -18.38 5.79
N ARG A 559 0.27 -19.20 5.57
CA ARG A 559 0.44 -20.67 5.47
C ARG A 559 1.28 -21.06 4.26
N LEU A 560 1.11 -20.37 3.12
CA LEU A 560 1.93 -20.61 1.95
C LEU A 560 3.41 -20.39 2.30
N HIS A 561 3.80 -19.29 2.91
CA HIS A 561 5.21 -19.02 3.23
C HIS A 561 5.78 -19.82 4.41
N HIS A 562 4.92 -20.35 5.27
CA HIS A 562 5.31 -21.16 6.42
C HIS A 562 5.47 -22.66 6.06
N GLN A 563 4.59 -23.18 5.20
CA GLN A 563 4.43 -24.63 4.98
C GLN A 563 4.83 -25.09 3.56
N TYR A 564 5.32 -24.19 2.70
CA TYR A 564 5.68 -24.55 1.32
C TYR A 564 6.87 -25.53 1.26
N GLU A 565 6.67 -26.61 0.51
CA GLU A 565 7.69 -27.59 0.17
C GLU A 565 7.95 -27.58 -1.35
N PRO A 566 9.16 -27.19 -1.78
CA PRO A 566 9.55 -27.18 -3.19
C PRO A 566 9.23 -28.48 -3.93
N GLY A 567 8.58 -28.36 -5.08
CA GLY A 567 8.17 -29.48 -5.94
C GLY A 567 7.06 -30.39 -5.38
N LYS A 568 6.48 -30.07 -4.21
CA LYS A 568 5.37 -30.83 -3.60
C LYS A 568 4.12 -29.99 -3.37
N THR A 569 4.28 -28.73 -2.95
CA THR A 569 3.15 -27.87 -2.61
C THR A 569 2.51 -27.30 -3.87
N ASP A 570 1.21 -27.55 -4.04
CA ASP A 570 0.37 -26.87 -5.02
C ASP A 570 -0.22 -25.60 -4.39
N ILE A 571 0.13 -24.43 -4.94
CA ILE A 571 -0.34 -23.13 -4.46
C ILE A 571 -1.87 -23.04 -4.49
N GLN A 572 -2.53 -23.58 -5.51
CA GLN A 572 -3.99 -23.57 -5.60
C GLN A 572 -4.60 -24.45 -4.51
N ALA A 573 -4.00 -25.60 -4.22
CA ALA A 573 -4.50 -26.49 -3.17
C ALA A 573 -4.39 -25.87 -1.76
N VAL A 574 -3.34 -25.11 -1.48
CA VAL A 574 -3.21 -24.35 -0.21
C VAL A 574 -4.35 -23.35 -0.07
N LEU A 575 -4.60 -22.57 -1.13
CA LEU A 575 -5.71 -21.62 -1.16
C LEU A 575 -7.07 -22.30 -0.98
N ASP A 576 -7.32 -23.39 -1.69
CA ASP A 576 -8.58 -24.13 -1.59
C ASP A 576 -8.79 -24.69 -0.18
N GLY A 577 -7.73 -25.14 0.49
CA GLY A 577 -7.77 -25.55 1.90
C GLY A 577 -8.15 -24.40 2.83
N VAL A 578 -7.50 -23.25 2.70
CA VAL A 578 -7.83 -22.03 3.49
C VAL A 578 -9.27 -21.59 3.25
N ARG A 579 -9.75 -21.62 2.01
CA ARG A 579 -11.14 -21.28 1.67
C ARG A 579 -12.15 -22.23 2.31
N GLN A 580 -11.84 -23.51 2.42
CA GLN A 580 -12.73 -24.48 3.09
C GLN A 580 -12.87 -24.19 4.59
N GLU A 581 -11.82 -23.64 5.21
CA GLU A 581 -11.81 -23.33 6.64
C GLU A 581 -12.49 -22.00 6.96
N VAL A 582 -12.12 -20.94 6.22
CA VAL A 582 -12.43 -19.55 6.57
C VAL A 582 -13.55 -18.95 5.71
N SER A 583 -13.68 -19.34 4.45
CA SER A 583 -14.58 -18.66 3.51
C SER A 583 -16.02 -19.16 3.63
N VAL A 584 -16.99 -18.24 3.68
CA VAL A 584 -18.43 -18.57 3.64
C VAL A 584 -18.95 -18.76 2.21
N PHE A 585 -18.18 -18.34 1.21
CA PHE A 585 -18.55 -18.43 -0.21
C PHE A 585 -17.38 -18.99 -1.03
N GLN A 586 -17.65 -20.01 -1.85
CA GLN A 586 -16.62 -20.63 -2.69
C GLN A 586 -16.65 -20.03 -4.11
N PRO A 587 -15.57 -19.40 -4.58
CA PRO A 587 -15.52 -18.89 -5.94
C PRO A 587 -15.44 -20.03 -6.98
N PRO A 588 -15.69 -19.73 -8.27
CA PRO A 588 -15.55 -20.71 -9.34
C PRO A 588 -14.13 -21.29 -9.41
N ARG A 589 -14.00 -22.55 -9.84
CA ARG A 589 -12.73 -23.30 -9.84
C ARG A 589 -11.64 -22.68 -10.73
N GLU A 590 -12.06 -21.97 -11.76
CA GLU A 590 -11.22 -21.21 -12.68
C GLU A 590 -10.69 -19.90 -12.08
N ASN A 591 -11.14 -19.48 -10.90
CA ASN A 591 -10.59 -18.32 -10.20
C ASN A 591 -9.08 -18.49 -9.95
N ARG A 592 -8.30 -17.45 -10.26
CA ARG A 592 -6.84 -17.40 -10.14
C ARG A 592 -6.40 -16.11 -9.48
N PHE A 593 -7.08 -15.71 -8.40
CA PHE A 593 -6.79 -14.41 -7.76
C PHE A 593 -5.31 -14.28 -7.35
N GLN A 594 -4.67 -15.38 -6.95
CA GLN A 594 -3.28 -15.41 -6.51
C GLN A 594 -2.30 -14.97 -7.60
N HIS A 595 -2.62 -15.18 -8.88
CA HIS A 595 -1.82 -14.76 -10.03
C HIS A 595 -1.77 -13.23 -10.19
N GLY A 596 -2.72 -12.52 -9.59
CA GLY A 596 -2.77 -11.06 -9.50
C GLY A 596 -2.47 -10.52 -8.10
N PHE A 597 -2.05 -11.37 -7.15
CA PHE A 597 -1.86 -10.96 -5.75
C PHE A 597 -0.51 -10.27 -5.52
N SER A 598 -0.35 -9.09 -6.11
CA SER A 598 0.91 -8.33 -6.13
C SER A 598 1.44 -8.00 -4.73
N HIS A 599 0.60 -7.91 -3.70
CA HIS A 599 1.05 -7.65 -2.33
C HIS A 599 2.13 -8.63 -1.86
N ILE A 600 1.98 -9.93 -2.16
CA ILE A 600 2.87 -10.98 -1.65
C ILE A 600 3.88 -11.47 -2.67
N PHE A 601 3.62 -11.30 -3.98
CA PHE A 601 4.53 -11.74 -5.05
C PHE A 601 5.31 -10.61 -5.73
N ALA A 602 4.90 -9.35 -5.56
CA ALA A 602 5.54 -8.20 -6.17
C ALA A 602 5.55 -6.94 -5.26
N GLY A 603 5.33 -7.13 -3.96
CA GLY A 603 5.21 -6.08 -2.95
C GLY A 603 5.82 -6.53 -1.63
N GLY A 604 5.71 -5.67 -0.60
CA GLY A 604 6.35 -5.88 0.70
C GLY A 604 5.65 -6.85 1.67
N TYR A 605 4.53 -7.47 1.28
CA TYR A 605 3.66 -8.21 2.20
C TYR A 605 3.84 -9.74 2.15
N ALA A 606 4.95 -10.25 1.62
CA ALA A 606 5.21 -11.69 1.61
C ALA A 606 5.37 -12.23 3.05
N ALA A 607 4.52 -13.20 3.42
CA ALA A 607 4.35 -13.62 4.83
C ALA A 607 4.09 -12.42 5.77
N GLY A 608 3.24 -11.52 5.32
CA GLY A 608 3.02 -10.21 5.92
C GLY A 608 1.67 -9.60 5.58
N TYR A 609 0.81 -10.25 4.79
CA TYR A 609 -0.50 -9.68 4.47
C TYR A 609 -1.40 -9.56 5.72
N TYR A 610 -1.14 -10.38 6.75
CA TYR A 610 -1.78 -10.26 8.06
C TYR A 610 -1.55 -8.89 8.72
N SER A 611 -0.51 -8.14 8.32
CA SER A 611 -0.22 -6.79 8.80
C SER A 611 -1.42 -5.86 8.73
N TYR A 612 -2.27 -5.98 7.70
CA TYR A 612 -3.49 -5.17 7.60
C TYR A 612 -4.42 -5.38 8.79
N LYS A 613 -4.74 -6.64 9.14
CA LYS A 613 -5.63 -6.92 10.29
C LYS A 613 -4.94 -6.75 11.62
N TRP A 614 -3.65 -7.00 11.69
CA TRP A 614 -2.85 -6.75 12.89
C TRP A 614 -2.84 -5.26 13.24
N ALA A 615 -2.54 -4.41 12.27
CA ALA A 615 -2.57 -2.97 12.45
C ALA A 615 -4.00 -2.43 12.61
N GLU A 616 -5.03 -3.07 12.04
CA GLU A 616 -6.42 -2.62 12.23
C GLU A 616 -6.89 -2.79 13.67
N VAL A 617 -6.35 -3.79 14.38
CA VAL A 617 -6.54 -3.91 15.83
C VAL A 617 -5.88 -2.74 16.56
N LEU A 618 -4.64 -2.40 16.19
CA LEU A 618 -3.95 -1.24 16.76
C LEU A 618 -4.75 0.05 16.46
N SER A 619 -5.20 0.24 15.23
CA SER A 619 -5.84 1.48 14.79
C SER A 619 -7.23 1.66 15.39
N ALA A 620 -8.05 0.60 15.43
CA ALA A 620 -9.36 0.62 16.09
C ALA A 620 -9.23 0.90 17.59
N ASP A 621 -8.26 0.28 18.26
CA ASP A 621 -8.05 0.51 19.70
C ASP A 621 -7.39 1.86 20.00
N ALA A 622 -6.55 2.36 19.10
CA ALA A 622 -6.06 3.73 19.17
C ALA A 622 -7.20 4.75 19.00
N PHE A 623 -8.08 4.52 18.03
CA PHE A 623 -9.28 5.35 17.81
C PHE A 623 -10.25 5.27 18.99
N SER A 624 -10.34 4.14 19.68
CA SER A 624 -11.22 4.00 20.85
C SER A 624 -10.87 5.00 21.96
N ARG A 625 -9.61 5.41 22.09
CA ARG A 625 -9.23 6.48 23.03
C ARG A 625 -9.84 7.84 22.63
N PHE A 626 -9.93 8.13 21.34
CA PHE A 626 -10.64 9.30 20.82
C PHE A 626 -12.16 9.18 21.01
N GLU A 627 -12.74 7.98 20.93
CA GLU A 627 -14.15 7.77 21.31
C GLU A 627 -14.38 8.08 22.80
N GLU A 628 -13.44 7.71 23.66
CA GLU A 628 -13.48 7.94 25.12
C GLU A 628 -13.28 9.41 25.51
N GLU A 629 -12.35 10.10 24.85
CA GLU A 629 -11.87 11.45 25.22
C GLU A 629 -12.41 12.58 24.33
N GLY A 630 -13.00 12.24 23.18
CA GLY A 630 -13.51 13.15 22.15
C GLY A 630 -12.67 13.10 20.86
N ILE A 631 -13.34 12.98 19.70
CA ILE A 631 -12.69 12.74 18.40
C ILE A 631 -11.79 13.87 17.87
N PHE A 632 -11.88 15.06 18.47
CA PHE A 632 -11.02 16.22 18.22
C PHE A 632 -10.37 16.72 19.51
N ASN A 633 -10.17 15.83 20.49
CA ASN A 633 -9.47 16.18 21.71
C ASN A 633 -8.00 16.52 21.37
N PRO A 634 -7.54 17.75 21.65
CA PRO A 634 -6.20 18.19 21.28
C PRO A 634 -5.09 17.47 22.06
N GLU A 635 -5.35 17.08 23.32
CA GLU A 635 -4.37 16.34 24.13
C GLU A 635 -4.18 14.91 23.60
N THR A 636 -5.27 14.26 23.19
CA THR A 636 -5.22 12.93 22.55
C THR A 636 -4.55 13.01 21.18
N GLY A 637 -4.87 14.03 20.37
CA GLY A 637 -4.23 14.30 19.08
C GLY A 637 -2.72 14.54 19.19
N GLN A 638 -2.31 15.41 20.12
CA GLN A 638 -0.91 15.64 20.45
C GLN A 638 -0.22 14.36 20.92
N SER A 639 -0.85 13.59 21.80
CA SER A 639 -0.30 12.33 22.30
C SER A 639 -0.09 11.30 21.18
N PHE A 640 -1.03 11.18 20.23
CA PHE A 640 -0.88 10.32 19.06
C PHE A 640 0.26 10.80 18.16
N ARG A 641 0.32 12.11 17.89
CA ARG A 641 1.41 12.72 17.11
C ARG A 641 2.77 12.41 17.72
N GLU A 642 2.95 12.71 19.00
CA GLU A 642 4.23 12.56 19.70
C GLU A 642 4.65 11.10 19.91
N SER A 643 3.69 10.19 20.10
CA SER A 643 4.00 8.78 20.40
C SER A 643 4.10 7.91 19.15
N ILE A 644 3.34 8.22 18.09
CA ILE A 644 3.28 7.40 16.88
C ILE A 644 3.93 8.16 15.71
N LEU A 645 3.35 9.28 15.26
CA LEU A 645 3.73 9.93 14.01
C LEU A 645 5.14 10.56 14.04
N GLU A 646 5.58 11.07 15.19
CA GLU A 646 6.87 11.76 15.34
C GLU A 646 8.05 10.79 15.55
N GLN A 647 7.79 9.52 15.87
CA GLN A 647 8.80 8.57 16.35
C GLN A 647 9.45 7.72 15.25
N GLY A 648 8.79 7.56 14.10
CA GLY A 648 9.22 6.66 13.03
C GLY A 648 9.66 5.28 13.56
N GLY A 649 10.70 4.70 12.98
CA GLY A 649 11.26 3.42 13.39
C GLY A 649 12.20 3.46 14.59
N SER A 650 12.21 4.54 15.39
CA SER A 650 13.23 4.75 16.43
C SER A 650 13.05 3.88 17.68
N ARG A 651 11.86 3.31 17.88
CA ARG A 651 11.50 2.44 19.01
C ARG A 651 10.54 1.35 18.56
N GLU A 652 10.42 0.32 19.38
CA GLU A 652 9.50 -0.79 19.13
C GLU A 652 8.04 -0.30 19.09
N PRO A 653 7.25 -0.66 18.07
CA PRO A 653 5.89 -0.12 17.93
C PRO A 653 4.95 -0.48 19.09
N MET A 654 5.17 -1.61 19.77
CA MET A 654 4.39 -1.97 20.97
C MET A 654 4.65 -0.99 22.11
N GLU A 655 5.89 -0.54 22.31
CA GLU A 655 6.22 0.46 23.32
C GLU A 655 5.56 1.81 23.00
N LEU A 656 5.62 2.21 21.73
CA LEU A 656 4.98 3.44 21.24
C LEU A 656 3.46 3.39 21.39
N PHE A 657 2.85 2.25 21.06
CA PHE A 657 1.43 2.01 21.26
C PHE A 657 1.03 2.09 22.72
N ILE A 658 1.78 1.44 23.63
CA ILE A 658 1.52 1.50 25.08
C ILE A 658 1.69 2.94 25.60
N ALA A 659 2.69 3.67 25.11
CA ALA A 659 2.89 5.07 25.48
C ALA A 659 1.69 5.96 25.11
N PHE A 660 1.08 5.70 23.95
CA PHE A 660 -0.15 6.36 23.53
C PHE A 660 -1.41 5.84 24.26
N ARG A 661 -1.62 4.53 24.29
CA ARG A 661 -2.88 3.90 24.72
C ARG A 661 -2.98 3.69 26.23
N GLY A 662 -1.83 3.60 26.92
CA GLY A 662 -1.69 3.26 28.33
C GLY A 662 -1.74 1.75 28.64
N ARG A 663 -1.91 0.90 27.61
CA ARG A 663 -1.99 -0.57 27.71
C ARG A 663 -1.69 -1.23 26.36
N GLU A 664 -1.53 -2.55 26.37
CA GLU A 664 -1.46 -3.38 25.17
C GLU A 664 -2.79 -3.34 24.37
N PRO A 665 -2.74 -3.60 23.04
CA PRO A 665 -3.90 -3.54 22.16
C PRO A 665 -4.92 -4.67 22.43
N SER A 666 -6.20 -4.38 22.19
CA SER A 666 -7.30 -5.35 22.26
C SER A 666 -8.10 -5.42 20.95
N VAL A 667 -8.49 -6.63 20.55
CA VAL A 667 -9.35 -6.90 19.38
C VAL A 667 -10.79 -6.39 19.56
N ASP A 668 -11.21 -6.08 20.79
CA ASP A 668 -12.60 -5.72 21.10
C ASP A 668 -13.06 -4.45 20.37
N ALA A 669 -12.15 -3.47 20.19
CA ALA A 669 -12.45 -2.25 19.47
C ALA A 669 -12.74 -2.54 17.99
N LEU A 670 -11.90 -3.36 17.35
CA LEU A 670 -12.08 -3.78 15.95
C LEU A 670 -13.40 -4.52 15.74
N LEU A 671 -13.71 -5.48 16.62
CA LEU A 671 -14.96 -6.25 16.54
C LEU A 671 -16.18 -5.33 16.67
N ARG A 672 -16.17 -4.42 17.66
CA ARG A 672 -17.23 -3.40 17.83
C ARG A 672 -17.35 -2.48 16.61
N HIS A 673 -16.24 -1.97 16.08
CA HIS A 673 -16.21 -1.12 14.89
C HIS A 673 -16.61 -1.85 13.61
N SER A 674 -16.59 -3.18 13.64
CA SER A 674 -17.11 -4.03 12.56
C SER A 674 -18.56 -4.47 12.79
N GLY A 675 -19.19 -4.12 13.92
CA GLY A 675 -20.53 -4.60 14.27
C GLY A 675 -20.60 -6.11 14.56
N ILE A 676 -19.49 -6.70 15.00
CA ILE A 676 -19.35 -8.11 15.35
C ILE A 676 -19.40 -8.23 16.88
N GLU A 677 -20.40 -8.95 17.39
CA GLU A 677 -20.66 -9.18 18.83
C GLU A 677 -20.22 -10.58 19.29
#